data_AF-C1A6F7-F1
#
_entry.id   AF-C1A6F7-F1
#
_cell.length_a   1.000
_cell.length_b   1.000
_cell.length_c   1.000
_cell.angle_alpha   90.00
_cell.angle_beta   90.00
_cell.angle_gamma   90.00
#
_symmetry.space_group_name_H-M   'P 1'
#
loop_
_entity.id
_entity.type
_entity.pdbx_description
1 polymer ?
#
loop_
_entity_poly.entity_id
_entity_poly.type
_entity_poly.pdbx_seq_one_letter_code
_entity_poly.pdbx_strand_id
1 'polypeptide(L)'
;MRLHSLHLVNFRQHADTRIDFALGLTGIIGPNGSGKSTILEAIAWSLYGNSAARGNKDSIRRLSVEDVRAPVRVELVFELAGHRYRVARSLSGAECFLDDAEQPIASTVTGVSEFMQRRLGMTRSEFFHTYFTGQKELDVMSALGPAERARFLSRVLGYDRISGAQEFVRERRRTLAAEINGLRQGMSDPEAIWRAVSDAEARLAMATVRASEAEQQRQVAVALLETLVPQWRDVQAQRERLQLLQAECRVTEGELLARVRDAERLTRELDSVAQAQRTLEPLRAEAADLREVPQALEAMEQLAAADVRRQGWLERVQQTADEDARLAERAARLEQAPTLEQDALAHLGTLREQLADVERLVDEQRTAWARDRQEAETRLEALRTQYTELSDQRTTLEGLGAESPCPTCGRPLGESFQGVLDTVCDQLETVRLDGNYYRQRVAQLSTLPASVEAQEEARRQLQADVQNGDRRLQRIQAAIAESGALGVQRAKLAERLTEATKALSELPTGYEAARHSALKRDLARAQELETRMARIGAQIEREPELRSDQRRSMTTQEQLRGRLKELEQQLTAVAAGDTDFASMREGYERAEATARQAELDALSARGESERARASLDSAEQGRRELARRQEALEGLERDRRLHDELDRAFTDIRTDLNVQLRPELADIASGFLAELTDGRYKSLEFDEDYRLLVLEDEVRKPVISGGEEDLCNLVLRLAISQMIADRTGQAFSLLILDEVFGSLDENRRTNVVELLRHLHDRFEQVIVITHIEQVRDGLDQVVQVQFDEARRVSVTTAAR
;
A
#
# COMPACT_ATOMS: atom_id res chain seq x y z
N MET A 1 22.38 49.59 26.92
CA MET A 1 23.36 48.72 27.61
C MET A 1 24.29 49.60 28.43
N ARG A 2 24.59 49.26 29.69
CA ARG A 2 25.46 50.05 30.58
C ARG A 2 26.52 49.15 31.22
N LEU A 3 27.81 49.47 31.10
CA LEU A 3 28.88 48.71 31.74
C LEU A 3 29.05 49.14 33.20
N HIS A 4 29.24 48.18 34.11
CA HIS A 4 29.51 48.44 35.52
C HIS A 4 30.95 48.13 35.90
N SER A 5 31.44 46.93 35.60
CA SER A 5 32.79 46.54 35.98
C SER A 5 33.37 45.49 35.03
N LEU A 6 34.68 45.53 34.84
CA LEU A 6 35.47 44.55 34.09
C LEU A 6 36.65 44.06 34.94
N HIS A 7 36.78 42.74 35.07
CA HIS A 7 37.90 42.09 35.74
C HIS A 7 38.63 41.17 34.77
N LEU A 8 39.93 41.41 34.58
CA LEU A 8 40.82 40.65 33.69
C LEU A 8 41.88 39.94 34.52
N VAL A 9 41.99 38.62 34.36
CA VAL A 9 43.01 37.78 35.00
C VAL A 9 43.79 37.04 33.91
N ASN A 10 45.11 37.28 33.84
CA ASN A 10 46.04 36.71 32.86
C ASN A 10 45.60 36.85 31.40
N PHE A 11 44.91 37.94 31.05
CA PHE A 11 44.39 38.22 29.71
C PHE A 11 45.33 39.17 28.96
N ARG A 12 46.03 38.65 27.94
CA ARG A 12 47.10 39.34 27.20
C ARG A 12 48.12 40.05 28.10
N GLN A 13 48.18 41.38 28.10
CA GLN A 13 49.15 42.15 28.89
C GLN A 13 48.68 42.38 30.35
N HIS A 14 47.41 42.10 30.66
CA HIS A 14 46.82 42.31 31.98
C HIS A 14 46.99 41.05 32.86
N ALA A 15 47.73 41.17 33.96
CA ALA A 15 47.90 40.09 34.94
C ALA A 15 46.70 39.97 35.87
N ASP A 16 46.31 41.08 36.50
CA ASP A 16 45.09 41.22 37.29
C ASP A 16 44.66 42.70 37.19
N THR A 17 43.60 42.99 36.44
CA THR A 17 43.14 44.35 36.16
C THR A 17 41.65 44.45 36.45
N ARG A 18 41.28 45.41 37.30
CA ARG A 18 39.87 45.71 37.63
C ARG A 18 39.57 47.14 37.24
N ILE A 19 38.49 47.32 36.49
CA ILE A 19 38.01 48.62 36.02
C ILE A 19 36.54 48.73 36.38
N ASP A 20 36.19 49.78 37.12
CA ASP A 20 34.80 50.16 37.37
C ASP A 20 34.44 51.31 36.44
N PHE A 21 33.34 51.18 35.71
CA PHE A 21 32.86 52.18 34.76
C PHE A 21 31.79 53.06 35.42
N ALA A 22 31.99 54.38 35.40
CA ALA A 22 30.99 55.35 35.84
C ALA A 22 30.03 55.72 34.70
N LEU A 23 28.98 56.47 35.05
CA LEU A 23 28.17 57.21 34.08
C LEU A 23 28.96 58.42 33.57
N GLY A 24 28.55 58.98 32.43
CA GLY A 24 29.23 60.11 31.82
C GLY A 24 30.42 59.68 30.95
N LEU A 25 31.38 60.59 30.79
CA LEU A 25 32.49 60.46 29.87
C LEU A 25 33.72 59.86 30.57
N THR A 26 33.97 58.57 30.35
CA THR A 26 35.13 57.84 30.89
C THR A 26 36.27 57.77 29.88
N GLY A 27 37.46 58.25 30.24
CA GLY A 27 38.68 58.16 29.44
C GLY A 27 39.60 57.03 29.85
N ILE A 28 39.97 56.14 28.92
CA ILE A 28 41.04 55.14 29.09
C ILE A 28 42.29 55.68 28.37
N ILE A 29 43.23 56.24 29.14
CA ILE A 29 44.38 56.99 28.59
C ILE A 29 45.70 56.25 28.84
N GLY A 30 46.59 56.23 27.85
CA GLY A 30 47.92 55.64 27.99
C GLY A 30 48.70 55.54 26.68
N PRO A 31 50.01 55.30 26.71
CA PRO A 31 50.82 55.22 25.50
C PRO A 31 50.39 54.05 24.57
N ASN A 32 50.79 54.11 23.31
CA ASN A 32 50.53 53.03 22.36
C ASN A 32 51.21 51.74 22.81
N GLY A 33 50.51 50.62 22.69
CA GLY A 33 51.00 49.32 23.15
C GLY A 33 50.88 49.07 24.66
N SER A 34 50.25 49.96 25.43
CA SER A 34 50.09 49.79 26.89
C SER A 34 49.00 48.82 27.34
N GLY A 35 48.17 48.33 26.41
CA GLY A 35 47.07 47.41 26.69
C GLY A 35 45.67 48.03 26.60
N LYS A 36 45.52 49.30 26.21
CA LYS A 36 44.21 49.98 26.12
C LYS A 36 43.19 49.22 25.26
N SER A 37 43.57 48.88 24.02
CA SER A 37 42.67 48.15 23.11
C SER A 37 42.36 46.73 23.58
N THR A 38 43.20 46.15 24.47
CA THR A 38 42.93 44.86 25.10
C THR A 38 41.74 44.91 26.05
N ILE A 39 41.45 46.07 26.65
CA ILE A 39 40.26 46.27 27.50
C ILE A 39 38.99 46.14 26.65
N LEU A 40 38.95 46.76 25.47
CA LEU A 40 37.83 46.65 24.54
C LEU A 40 37.65 45.24 23.99
N GLU A 41 38.75 44.60 23.60
CA GLU A 41 38.74 43.21 23.18
C GLU A 41 38.23 42.29 24.29
N ALA A 42 38.54 42.58 25.55
CA ALA A 42 38.03 41.79 26.67
C ALA A 42 36.52 41.97 26.89
N ILE A 43 36.01 43.20 26.78
CA ILE A 43 34.56 43.48 26.81
C ILE A 43 33.88 42.68 25.68
N ALA A 44 34.37 42.80 24.45
CA ALA A 44 33.79 42.09 23.32
C ALA A 44 33.93 40.57 23.43
N TRP A 45 35.06 40.07 23.93
CA TRP A 45 35.29 38.65 24.18
C TRP A 45 34.35 38.10 25.25
N SER A 46 34.07 38.87 26.30
CA SER A 46 33.11 38.47 27.34
C SER A 46 31.70 38.31 26.75
N LEU A 47 31.28 39.14 25.79
CA LEU A 47 29.96 39.08 25.18
C LEU A 47 29.87 37.98 24.12
N TYR A 48 30.80 37.97 23.15
CA TYR A 48 30.70 37.13 21.94
C TYR A 48 31.62 35.90 21.93
N GLY A 49 32.55 35.79 22.88
CA GLY A 49 33.49 34.65 22.98
C GLY A 49 34.67 34.76 22.02
N ASN A 50 35.31 33.62 21.71
CA ASN A 50 36.57 33.57 20.97
C ASN A 50 36.53 34.23 19.59
N SER A 51 35.36 34.28 18.94
CA SER A 51 35.21 35.02 17.69
C SER A 51 35.58 36.49 17.85
N ALA A 52 35.38 37.11 19.02
CA ALA A 52 35.66 38.52 19.26
C ALA A 52 37.09 38.87 19.65
N ALA A 53 37.96 37.90 19.95
CA ALA A 53 39.37 38.15 20.25
C ALA A 53 40.24 38.00 18.99
N ARG A 54 41.24 38.86 18.82
CA ARG A 54 42.24 38.70 17.75
C ARG A 54 43.21 37.56 18.11
N GLY A 55 43.44 36.65 17.16
CA GLY A 55 44.38 35.52 17.27
C GLY A 55 43.76 34.23 17.82
N ASN A 56 44.60 33.27 18.24
CA ASN A 56 44.19 31.95 18.74
C ASN A 56 44.14 31.91 20.29
N LYS A 57 43.75 30.77 20.88
CA LYS A 57 43.68 30.61 22.35
C LYS A 57 45.01 30.91 23.05
N ASP A 58 46.13 30.66 22.38
CA ASP A 58 47.46 30.92 22.91
C ASP A 58 47.83 32.41 22.90
N SER A 59 47.33 33.19 21.93
CA SER A 59 47.52 34.64 21.89
C SER A 59 46.63 35.42 22.87
N ILE A 60 45.60 34.78 23.42
CA ILE A 60 44.75 35.37 24.49
C ILE A 60 45.44 35.28 25.85
N ARG A 61 46.26 34.23 26.06
CA ARG A 61 47.04 34.04 27.28
C ARG A 61 48.18 35.06 27.35
N ARG A 62 48.50 35.51 28.57
CA ARG A 62 49.68 36.35 28.81
C ARG A 62 50.98 35.62 28.44
N LEU A 63 51.77 36.26 27.57
CA LEU A 63 53.06 35.74 27.03
C LEU A 63 54.16 35.53 28.09
N SER A 64 54.06 36.15 29.27
CA SER A 64 55.08 36.13 30.33
C SER A 64 54.67 35.32 31.56
N VAL A 65 53.72 34.40 31.42
CA VAL A 65 53.35 33.45 32.48
C VAL A 65 54.12 32.16 32.24
N GLU A 66 55.02 31.79 33.16
CA GLU A 66 55.82 30.56 33.07
C GLU A 66 54.98 29.29 33.29
N ASP A 67 53.83 29.41 33.98
CA ASP A 67 52.91 28.31 34.23
C ASP A 67 51.74 28.28 33.22
N VAL A 68 51.76 27.29 32.32
CA VAL A 68 50.71 27.04 31.32
C VAL A 68 49.33 26.76 31.96
N ARG A 69 49.29 26.38 33.25
CA ARG A 69 48.04 26.12 34.01
C ARG A 69 47.46 27.35 34.70
N ALA A 70 48.10 28.53 34.61
CA ALA A 70 47.53 29.73 35.21
C ALA A 70 46.13 30.02 34.63
N PRO A 71 45.13 30.34 35.48
CA PRO A 71 43.77 30.59 35.03
C PRO A 71 43.72 31.90 34.24
N VAL A 72 43.11 31.86 33.06
CA VAL A 72 42.72 33.04 32.28
C VAL A 72 41.23 33.26 32.50
N ARG A 73 40.85 34.44 32.98
CA ARG A 73 39.45 34.77 33.27
C ARG A 73 39.16 36.22 32.91
N VAL A 74 38.04 36.47 32.24
CA VAL A 74 37.45 37.80 32.05
C VAL A 74 36.05 37.78 32.64
N GLU A 75 35.76 38.72 33.52
CA GLU A 75 34.43 38.91 34.08
C GLU A 75 33.92 40.31 33.74
N LEU A 76 32.78 40.39 33.06
CA LEU A 76 32.10 41.63 32.74
C LEU A 76 30.76 41.68 33.46
N VAL A 77 30.50 42.78 34.16
CA VAL A 77 29.19 43.10 34.74
C VAL A 77 28.61 44.30 33.99
N PHE A 78 27.40 44.14 33.46
CA PHE A 78 26.72 45.19 32.71
C PHE A 78 25.20 45.08 32.88
N GLU A 79 24.47 46.13 32.54
CA GLU A 79 23.01 46.20 32.56
C GLU A 79 22.47 46.33 31.13
N LEU A 80 21.39 45.60 30.82
CA LEU A 80 20.72 45.67 29.53
C LEU A 80 19.21 45.50 29.74
N ALA A 81 18.43 46.46 29.22
CA ALA A 81 16.97 46.48 29.33
C ALA A 81 16.47 46.31 30.78
N GLY A 82 17.14 46.95 31.75
CA GLY A 82 16.77 46.92 33.18
C GLY A 82 17.24 45.68 33.95
N HIS A 83 17.97 44.76 33.32
CA HIS A 83 18.51 43.56 33.95
C HIS A 83 20.03 43.60 34.06
N ARG A 84 20.57 43.14 35.19
CA ARG A 84 22.01 43.09 35.47
C ARG A 84 22.58 41.73 35.09
N TYR A 85 23.55 41.71 34.19
CA TYR A 85 24.24 40.51 33.72
C TYR A 85 25.67 40.48 34.26
N ARG A 86 26.10 39.30 34.70
CA ARG A 86 27.51 39.01 35.01
C ARG A 86 27.98 37.86 34.14
N VAL A 87 28.91 38.13 33.22
CA VAL A 87 29.46 37.15 32.29
C VAL A 87 30.91 36.88 32.64
N ALA A 88 31.21 35.65 33.05
CA ALA A 88 32.56 35.19 33.36
C ALA A 88 33.02 34.18 32.30
N ARG A 89 34.10 34.47 31.60
CA ARG A 89 34.69 33.58 30.58
C ARG A 89 36.11 33.19 30.91
N SER A 90 36.47 31.96 30.57
CA SER A 90 37.81 31.39 30.58
C SER A 90 38.11 30.74 29.22
N LEU A 91 39.33 30.25 29.00
CA LEU A 91 39.74 29.64 27.72
C LEU A 91 38.92 28.39 27.34
N SER A 92 38.33 27.71 28.32
CA SER A 92 37.60 26.44 28.16
C SER A 92 36.19 26.45 28.77
N GLY A 93 35.75 27.53 29.40
CA GLY A 93 34.45 27.62 30.06
C GLY A 93 33.87 29.03 30.01
N ALA A 94 32.54 29.15 30.09
CA ALA A 94 31.85 30.43 30.17
C ALA A 94 30.60 30.28 31.04
N GLU A 95 30.34 31.26 31.87
CA GLU A 95 29.17 31.32 32.74
C GLU A 95 28.51 32.70 32.61
N CYS A 96 27.19 32.73 32.57
CA CYS A 96 26.40 33.96 32.57
C CYS A 96 25.39 33.89 33.72
N PHE A 97 25.30 34.95 34.50
CA PHE A 97 24.41 35.11 35.63
C PHE A 97 23.51 36.33 35.39
N LEU A 98 22.27 36.27 35.87
CA LEU A 98 21.25 37.31 35.71
C LEU A 98 20.80 37.79 37.09
N ASP A 99 20.69 39.11 37.27
CA ASP A 99 20.16 39.79 38.47
C ASP A 99 20.75 39.25 39.78
N ASP A 100 22.08 39.06 39.79
CA ASP A 100 22.88 38.56 40.91
C ASP A 100 22.46 37.16 41.43
N ALA A 101 21.82 36.34 40.57
CA ALA A 101 21.47 34.95 40.89
C ALA A 101 22.71 34.08 41.19
N GLU A 102 22.55 33.12 42.11
CA GLU A 102 23.63 32.18 42.50
C GLU A 102 23.95 31.14 41.42
N GLN A 103 22.98 30.76 40.59
CA GLN A 103 23.16 29.78 39.52
C GLN A 103 23.27 30.45 38.15
N PRO A 104 24.17 29.97 37.27
CA PRO A 104 24.31 30.52 35.93
C PRO A 104 23.12 30.13 35.05
N ILE A 105 22.58 31.09 34.32
CA ILE A 105 21.52 30.89 33.31
C ILE A 105 22.06 30.22 32.02
N ALA A 106 23.37 30.26 31.81
CA ALA A 106 24.08 29.52 30.78
C ALA A 106 25.52 29.24 31.27
N SER A 107 26.01 28.02 31.06
CA SER A 107 27.28 27.52 31.64
C SER A 107 28.23 26.87 30.62
N THR A 108 27.89 26.90 29.33
CA THR A 108 28.76 26.40 28.25
C THR A 108 29.26 27.55 27.38
N VAL A 109 30.44 27.41 26.77
CA VAL A 109 31.04 28.44 25.91
C VAL A 109 30.08 28.84 24.77
N THR A 110 29.53 27.86 24.07
CA THR A 110 28.56 28.05 22.99
C THR A 110 27.23 28.59 23.52
N GLY A 111 26.71 28.01 24.62
CA GLY A 111 25.43 28.43 25.20
C GLY A 111 25.43 29.87 25.69
N VAL A 112 26.51 30.32 26.36
CA VAL A 112 26.66 31.72 26.78
C VAL A 112 26.77 32.65 25.56
N SER A 113 27.55 32.30 24.53
CA SER A 113 27.65 33.12 23.31
C SER A 113 26.31 33.25 22.58
N GLU A 114 25.58 32.15 22.40
CA GLU A 114 24.25 32.18 21.77
C GLU A 114 23.20 32.91 22.61
N PHE A 115 23.27 32.77 23.94
CA PHE A 115 22.40 33.49 24.85
C PHE A 115 22.64 35.00 24.75
N MET A 116 23.91 35.42 24.81
CA MET A 116 24.30 36.83 24.70
C MET A 116 23.92 37.43 23.35
N GLN A 117 24.16 36.72 22.25
CA GLN A 117 23.79 37.17 20.91
C GLN A 117 22.26 37.33 20.75
N ARG A 118 21.46 36.42 21.32
CA ARG A 118 19.99 36.53 21.34
C ARG A 118 19.51 37.71 22.19
N ARG A 119 20.11 37.95 23.36
CA ARG A 119 19.71 39.03 24.27
C ARG A 119 20.10 40.41 23.76
N LEU A 120 21.28 40.54 23.16
CA LEU A 120 21.70 41.80 22.52
C LEU A 120 20.93 42.07 21.23
N GLY A 121 20.35 41.04 20.60
CA GLY A 121 19.57 41.18 19.36
C GLY A 121 20.42 41.53 18.14
N MET A 122 21.74 41.47 18.28
CA MET A 122 22.71 41.89 17.28
C MET A 122 23.91 40.93 17.26
N THR A 123 24.40 40.68 16.06
CA THR A 123 25.66 39.97 15.80
C THR A 123 26.84 40.74 16.35
N ARG A 124 27.99 40.07 16.44
CA ARG A 124 29.26 40.72 16.79
C ARG A 124 29.53 41.95 15.91
N SER A 125 29.45 41.80 14.58
CA SER A 125 29.73 42.89 13.65
C SER A 125 28.76 44.06 13.83
N GLU A 126 27.47 43.78 13.99
CA GLU A 126 26.46 44.80 14.29
C GLU A 126 26.76 45.50 15.64
N PHE A 127 27.12 44.77 16.68
CA PHE A 127 27.50 45.35 17.97
C PHE A 127 28.74 46.24 17.90
N PHE A 128 29.78 45.81 17.18
CA PHE A 128 30.96 46.65 16.95
C PHE A 128 30.64 47.86 16.06
N HIS A 129 29.75 47.73 15.07
CA HIS A 129 29.37 48.86 14.22
C HIS A 129 28.48 49.88 14.95
N THR A 130 27.66 49.42 15.91
CA THR A 130 26.69 50.23 16.66
C THR A 130 27.26 50.82 17.95
N TYR A 131 28.07 50.08 18.72
CA TYR A 131 28.60 50.51 20.02
C TYR A 131 30.07 50.94 20.00
N PHE A 132 30.85 50.55 18.98
CA PHE A 132 32.29 50.82 18.90
C PHE A 132 32.63 51.68 17.68
N THR A 133 33.57 52.61 17.85
CA THR A 133 34.08 53.48 16.79
C THR A 133 35.59 53.54 16.87
N GLY A 134 36.31 52.75 16.07
CA GLY A 134 37.78 52.73 16.04
C GLY A 134 38.39 53.33 14.75
N GLN A 135 39.66 53.76 14.82
CA GLN A 135 40.37 54.43 13.69
C GLN A 135 40.35 53.64 12.36
N LYS A 136 40.42 52.31 12.36
CA LYS A 136 40.34 51.47 11.13
C LYS A 136 38.92 51.06 10.73
N GLU A 137 37.93 51.35 11.58
CA GLU A 137 36.53 50.98 11.41
C GLU A 137 35.67 52.19 11.00
N LEU A 138 36.26 53.39 10.87
CA LEU A 138 35.58 54.59 10.39
C LEU A 138 35.28 54.51 8.87
N ASP A 139 36.07 53.75 8.11
CA ASP A 139 35.96 53.62 6.63
C ASP A 139 34.94 52.57 6.14
N VAL A 140 34.16 51.94 7.03
CA VAL A 140 33.30 50.79 6.65
C VAL A 140 32.24 51.18 5.62
N MET A 141 31.71 52.41 5.66
CA MET A 141 30.72 52.84 4.66
C MET A 141 31.36 53.25 3.33
N SER A 142 32.55 53.87 3.33
CA SER A 142 33.25 54.25 2.10
C SER A 142 33.78 53.04 1.31
N ALA A 143 34.06 51.93 2.00
CA ALA A 143 34.53 50.67 1.41
C ALA A 143 33.42 49.80 0.75
N LEU A 144 32.15 49.97 1.13
CA LEU A 144 31.03 49.15 0.61
C LEU A 144 30.53 49.66 -0.75
N GLY A 145 30.07 48.76 -1.64
CA GLY A 145 29.43 49.14 -2.90
C GLY A 145 28.01 49.75 -2.72
N PRO A 146 27.41 50.41 -3.72
CA PRO A 146 26.09 51.05 -3.60
C PRO A 146 24.97 50.13 -3.06
N ALA A 147 24.86 48.91 -3.62
CA ALA A 147 23.86 47.93 -3.21
C ALA A 147 24.12 47.38 -1.79
N GLU A 148 25.40 47.29 -1.38
CA GLU A 148 25.79 46.83 -0.05
C GLU A 148 25.56 47.91 1.00
N ARG A 149 25.82 49.19 0.68
CA ARG A 149 25.50 50.33 1.54
C ARG A 149 24.00 50.47 1.77
N ALA A 150 23.20 50.41 0.71
CA ALA A 150 21.74 50.45 0.82
C ALA A 150 21.20 49.28 1.65
N ARG A 151 21.76 48.07 1.47
CA ARG A 151 21.42 46.88 2.26
C ARG A 151 21.89 46.98 3.72
N PHE A 152 23.04 47.60 3.96
CA PHE A 152 23.54 47.88 5.30
C PHE A 152 22.59 48.83 6.03
N LEU A 153 22.23 49.96 5.42
CA LEU A 153 21.27 50.90 5.98
C LEU A 153 19.89 50.28 6.15
N SER A 154 19.42 49.45 5.21
CA SER A 154 18.12 48.78 5.34
C SER A 154 18.05 47.81 6.52
N ARG A 155 19.16 47.13 6.83
CA ARG A 155 19.28 46.24 7.99
C ARG A 155 19.36 47.04 9.28
N VAL A 156 20.21 48.07 9.30
CA VAL A 156 20.39 48.96 10.46
C VAL A 156 19.07 49.66 10.84
N LEU A 157 18.29 50.07 9.83
CA LEU A 157 17.01 50.74 10.00
C LEU A 157 15.81 49.77 10.11
N GLY A 158 16.04 48.46 10.03
CA GLY A 158 15.08 47.42 10.40
C GLY A 158 13.93 47.13 9.40
N TYR A 159 14.01 47.61 8.15
CA TYR A 159 13.03 47.31 7.10
C TYR A 159 13.47 46.20 6.12
N ASP A 160 14.57 45.52 6.44
CA ASP A 160 15.01 44.27 5.79
C ASP A 160 13.94 43.16 5.82
N ARG A 161 13.08 43.16 6.85
CA ARG A 161 11.91 42.27 6.97
C ARG A 161 10.96 42.30 5.77
N ILE A 162 10.85 43.46 5.12
CA ILE A 162 10.03 43.64 3.90
C ILE A 162 10.62 42.83 2.74
N SER A 163 11.95 42.79 2.63
CA SER A 163 12.63 42.00 1.60
C SER A 163 12.45 40.49 1.83
N GLY A 164 12.45 40.05 3.10
CA GLY A 164 12.12 38.68 3.47
C GLY A 164 10.68 38.30 3.09
N ALA A 165 9.70 39.15 3.45
CA ALA A 165 8.30 38.94 3.08
C ALA A 165 8.07 38.87 1.56
N GLN A 166 8.76 39.73 0.80
CA GLN A 166 8.71 39.72 -0.66
C GLN A 166 9.25 38.42 -1.27
N GLU A 167 10.31 37.85 -0.70
CA GLU A 167 10.86 36.58 -1.19
C GLU A 167 9.88 35.42 -0.98
N PHE A 168 9.19 35.37 0.17
CA PHE A 168 8.12 34.38 0.39
C PHE A 168 7.00 34.48 -0.64
N VAL A 169 6.58 35.70 -1.01
CA VAL A 169 5.58 35.92 -2.07
C VAL A 169 6.09 35.39 -3.41
N ARG A 170 7.35 35.65 -3.76
CA ARG A 170 7.96 35.18 -5.02
C ARG A 170 8.14 33.68 -5.07
N GLU A 171 8.47 33.04 -3.95
CA GLU A 171 8.52 31.59 -3.83
C GLU A 171 7.14 30.99 -4.04
N ARG A 172 6.11 31.48 -3.32
CA ARG A 172 4.74 30.98 -3.48
C ARG A 172 4.23 31.18 -4.91
N ARG A 173 4.56 32.31 -5.55
CA ARG A 173 4.25 32.54 -6.97
C ARG A 173 4.88 31.49 -7.89
N ARG A 174 6.14 31.12 -7.67
CA ARG A 174 6.83 30.07 -8.44
C ARG A 174 6.14 28.72 -8.28
N THR A 175 5.74 28.36 -7.06
CA THR A 175 4.99 27.13 -6.79
C THR A 175 3.63 27.13 -7.50
N LEU A 176 2.85 28.21 -7.36
CA LEU A 176 1.57 28.36 -8.06
C LEU A 176 1.72 28.26 -9.58
N ALA A 177 2.79 28.83 -10.15
CA ALA A 177 3.08 28.71 -11.58
C ALA A 177 3.34 27.26 -12.01
N ALA A 178 4.05 26.48 -11.20
CA ALA A 178 4.29 25.05 -11.45
C ALA A 178 3.00 24.23 -11.31
N GLU A 179 2.19 24.47 -10.28
CA GLU A 179 0.88 23.82 -10.06
C GLU A 179 -0.07 24.08 -11.25
N ILE A 180 -0.19 25.33 -11.69
CA ILE A 180 -0.99 25.73 -12.86
C ILE A 180 -0.52 25.00 -14.12
N ASN A 181 0.79 24.93 -14.35
CA ASN A 181 1.34 24.26 -15.54
C ASN A 181 1.08 22.74 -15.48
N GLY A 182 1.28 22.12 -14.31
CA GLY A 182 1.00 20.69 -14.11
C GLY A 182 -0.48 20.35 -14.34
N LEU A 183 -1.39 21.16 -13.81
CA LEU A 183 -2.83 21.01 -14.06
C LEU A 183 -3.17 21.14 -15.54
N ARG A 184 -2.66 22.17 -16.23
CA ARG A 184 -2.90 22.37 -17.67
C ARG A 184 -2.39 21.21 -18.51
N GLN A 185 -1.22 20.66 -18.20
CA GLN A 185 -0.66 19.51 -18.93
C GLN A 185 -1.46 18.22 -18.68
N GLY A 186 -2.04 18.06 -17.49
CA GLY A 186 -2.89 16.92 -17.15
C GLY A 186 -4.34 17.02 -17.63
N MET A 187 -4.77 18.17 -18.16
CA MET A 187 -6.14 18.35 -18.64
C MET A 187 -6.31 17.73 -20.03
N SER A 188 -7.37 16.95 -20.18
CA SER A 188 -7.80 16.42 -21.48
C SER A 188 -8.39 17.54 -22.34
N ASP A 189 -8.32 17.36 -23.67
CA ASP A 189 -8.92 18.29 -24.62
C ASP A 189 -10.45 18.38 -24.42
N PRO A 190 -11.00 19.59 -24.10
CA PRO A 190 -12.43 19.79 -23.93
C PRO A 190 -13.26 19.40 -25.16
N GLU A 191 -12.75 19.62 -26.36
CA GLU A 191 -13.49 19.33 -27.59
C GLU A 191 -13.62 17.81 -27.80
N ALA A 192 -12.55 17.06 -27.52
CA ALA A 192 -12.58 15.61 -27.56
C ALA A 192 -13.60 15.01 -26.57
N ILE A 193 -13.68 15.54 -25.34
CA ILE A 193 -14.67 15.09 -24.34
C ILE A 193 -16.09 15.41 -24.79
N TRP A 194 -16.34 16.61 -25.31
CA TRP A 194 -17.67 17.00 -25.79
C TRP A 194 -18.15 16.11 -26.94
N ARG A 195 -17.26 15.83 -27.91
CA ARG A 195 -17.55 14.88 -29.01
C ARG A 195 -17.84 13.47 -28.47
N ALA A 196 -17.05 12.99 -27.52
CA ALA A 196 -17.25 11.66 -26.93
C ALA A 196 -18.62 11.52 -26.24
N VAL A 197 -19.07 12.56 -25.52
CA VAL A 197 -20.41 12.59 -24.93
C VAL A 197 -21.48 12.56 -26.02
N SER A 198 -21.39 13.46 -27.00
CA SER A 198 -22.36 13.53 -28.10
C SER A 198 -22.47 12.21 -28.88
N ASP A 199 -21.35 11.56 -29.17
CA ASP A 199 -21.31 10.27 -29.87
C ASP A 199 -21.94 9.16 -29.02
N ALA A 200 -21.68 9.15 -27.71
CA ALA A 200 -22.25 8.17 -26.79
C ALA A 200 -23.77 8.36 -26.61
N GLU A 201 -24.25 9.60 -26.54
CA GLU A 201 -25.69 9.91 -26.51
C GLU A 201 -26.40 9.42 -27.77
N ALA A 202 -25.84 9.70 -28.95
CA ALA A 202 -26.40 9.25 -30.22
C ALA A 202 -26.46 7.71 -30.31
N ARG A 203 -25.37 7.03 -29.90
CA ARG A 203 -25.33 5.56 -29.86
C ARG A 203 -26.36 4.98 -28.90
N LEU A 204 -26.51 5.56 -27.71
CA LEU A 204 -27.49 5.10 -26.73
C LEU A 204 -28.92 5.27 -27.26
N ALA A 205 -29.22 6.41 -27.89
CA ALA A 205 -30.53 6.65 -28.49
C ALA A 205 -30.87 5.57 -29.54
N MET A 206 -29.95 5.31 -30.48
CA MET A 206 -30.14 4.28 -31.50
C MET A 206 -30.29 2.87 -30.92
N ALA A 207 -29.43 2.50 -29.96
CA ALA A 207 -29.46 1.16 -29.36
C ALA A 207 -30.72 0.94 -28.51
N THR A 208 -31.24 1.99 -27.85
CA THR A 208 -32.48 1.91 -27.07
C THR A 208 -33.70 1.68 -27.97
N VAL A 209 -33.77 2.37 -29.11
CA VAL A 209 -34.83 2.15 -30.10
C VAL A 209 -34.81 0.70 -30.61
N ARG A 210 -33.64 0.21 -31.04
CA ARG A 210 -33.47 -1.19 -31.50
C ARG A 210 -33.88 -2.21 -30.44
N ALA A 211 -33.48 -1.98 -29.19
CA ALA A 211 -33.85 -2.86 -28.08
C ALA A 211 -35.38 -2.92 -27.88
N SER A 212 -36.07 -1.78 -28.01
CA SER A 212 -37.53 -1.74 -27.91
C SER A 212 -38.23 -2.47 -29.06
N GLU A 213 -37.74 -2.30 -30.29
CA GLU A 213 -38.28 -2.96 -31.48
C GLU A 213 -38.09 -4.48 -31.41
N ALA A 214 -36.90 -4.94 -31.02
CA ALA A 214 -36.60 -6.37 -30.87
C ALA A 214 -37.42 -7.02 -29.75
N GLU A 215 -37.64 -6.32 -28.63
CA GLU A 215 -38.50 -6.81 -27.54
C GLU A 215 -39.96 -6.93 -28.00
N GLN A 216 -40.46 -5.97 -28.79
CA GLN A 216 -41.81 -6.04 -29.34
C GLN A 216 -41.96 -7.23 -30.31
N GLN A 217 -40.95 -7.48 -31.16
CA GLN A 217 -40.94 -8.66 -32.05
C GLN A 217 -40.91 -9.97 -31.26
N ARG A 218 -40.12 -10.04 -30.18
CA ARG A 218 -40.09 -11.19 -29.26
C ARG A 218 -41.45 -11.46 -28.66
N GLN A 219 -42.14 -10.43 -28.16
CA GLN A 219 -43.48 -10.57 -27.58
C GLN A 219 -44.49 -11.12 -28.58
N VAL A 220 -44.47 -10.63 -29.83
CA VAL A 220 -45.35 -11.13 -30.90
C VAL A 220 -45.05 -12.60 -31.24
N ALA A 221 -43.77 -12.97 -31.36
CA ALA A 221 -43.37 -14.34 -31.69
C ALA A 221 -43.68 -15.34 -30.56
N VAL A 222 -43.45 -14.95 -29.30
CA VAL A 222 -43.79 -15.76 -28.12
C VAL A 222 -45.30 -15.95 -28.01
N ALA A 223 -46.09 -14.88 -28.19
CA ALA A 223 -47.54 -14.98 -28.16
C ALA A 223 -48.07 -15.96 -29.22
N LEU A 224 -47.52 -15.93 -30.44
CA LEU A 224 -47.86 -16.90 -31.48
C LEU A 224 -47.53 -18.34 -31.04
N LEU A 225 -46.33 -18.57 -30.49
CA LEU A 225 -45.93 -19.89 -30.00
C LEU A 225 -46.85 -20.39 -28.88
N GLU A 226 -47.22 -19.54 -27.91
CA GLU A 226 -48.14 -19.88 -26.82
C GLU A 226 -49.51 -20.33 -27.33
N THR A 227 -49.99 -19.78 -28.45
CA THR A 227 -51.24 -20.24 -29.07
C THR A 227 -51.12 -21.62 -29.73
N LEU A 228 -49.95 -21.95 -30.30
CA LEU A 228 -49.72 -23.19 -31.05
C LEU A 228 -49.29 -24.36 -30.16
N VAL A 229 -48.63 -24.11 -29.03
CA VAL A 229 -48.20 -25.15 -28.06
C VAL A 229 -49.33 -26.12 -27.64
N PRO A 230 -50.51 -25.66 -27.17
CA PRO A 230 -51.57 -26.57 -26.76
C PRO A 230 -52.11 -27.39 -27.95
N GLN A 231 -52.27 -26.76 -29.12
CA GLN A 231 -52.74 -27.44 -30.32
C GLN A 231 -51.76 -28.53 -30.78
N TRP A 232 -50.45 -28.25 -30.73
CA TRP A 232 -49.41 -29.22 -31.04
C TRP A 232 -49.39 -30.39 -30.05
N ARG A 233 -49.54 -30.13 -28.75
CA ARG A 233 -49.62 -31.18 -27.71
C ARG A 233 -50.82 -32.10 -27.93
N ASP A 234 -51.98 -31.56 -28.27
CA ASP A 234 -53.17 -32.36 -28.54
C ASP A 234 -52.98 -33.26 -29.77
N VAL A 235 -52.41 -32.71 -30.85
CA VAL A 235 -52.11 -33.44 -32.08
C VAL A 235 -51.04 -34.53 -31.85
N GLN A 236 -50.02 -34.27 -31.02
CA GLN A 236 -49.04 -35.29 -30.61
C GLN A 236 -49.70 -36.42 -29.80
N ALA A 237 -50.52 -36.08 -28.80
CA ALA A 237 -51.19 -37.09 -27.97
C ALA A 237 -52.14 -37.98 -28.80
N GLN A 238 -52.85 -37.41 -29.78
CA GLN A 238 -53.66 -38.17 -30.73
C GLN A 238 -52.81 -39.12 -31.57
N ARG A 239 -51.65 -38.66 -32.06
CA ARG A 239 -50.71 -39.47 -32.85
C ARG A 239 -50.12 -40.64 -32.06
N GLU A 240 -49.71 -40.40 -30.82
CA GLU A 240 -49.21 -41.46 -29.92
C GLU A 240 -50.30 -42.49 -29.62
N ARG A 241 -51.53 -42.04 -29.37
CA ARG A 241 -52.68 -42.93 -29.16
C ARG A 241 -52.99 -43.77 -30.39
N LEU A 242 -52.90 -43.20 -31.59
CA LEU A 242 -53.05 -43.94 -32.84
C LEU A 242 -51.96 -45.01 -32.98
N GLN A 243 -50.69 -44.68 -32.72
CA GLN A 243 -49.58 -45.64 -32.79
C GLN A 243 -49.71 -46.80 -31.79
N LEU A 244 -50.13 -46.50 -30.56
CA LEU A 244 -50.40 -47.52 -29.53
C LEU A 244 -51.51 -48.48 -29.97
N LEU A 245 -52.64 -47.94 -30.44
CA LEU A 245 -53.75 -48.77 -30.94
C LEU A 245 -53.35 -49.61 -32.17
N GLN A 246 -52.54 -49.05 -33.10
CA GLN A 246 -51.99 -49.81 -34.22
C GLN A 246 -51.10 -50.98 -33.76
N ALA A 247 -50.26 -50.75 -32.74
CA ALA A 247 -49.42 -51.79 -32.17
C ALA A 247 -50.25 -52.89 -31.47
N GLU A 248 -51.26 -52.50 -30.68
CA GLU A 248 -52.17 -53.44 -30.00
C GLU A 248 -52.98 -54.29 -30.99
N CYS A 249 -53.48 -53.70 -32.10
CA CYS A 249 -54.12 -54.45 -33.17
C CYS A 249 -53.19 -55.50 -33.77
N ARG A 250 -51.94 -55.13 -34.10
CA ARG A 250 -50.95 -56.05 -34.69
C ARG A 250 -50.61 -57.22 -33.77
N VAL A 251 -50.46 -56.96 -32.47
CA VAL A 251 -50.20 -58.01 -31.48
C VAL A 251 -51.39 -58.97 -31.39
N THR A 252 -52.61 -58.43 -31.24
CA THR A 252 -53.85 -59.22 -31.14
C THR A 252 -54.11 -60.05 -32.41
N GLU A 253 -53.83 -59.48 -33.59
CA GLU A 253 -53.93 -60.17 -34.88
C GLU A 253 -52.90 -61.32 -34.98
N GLY A 254 -51.66 -61.08 -34.55
CA GLY A 254 -50.62 -62.12 -34.48
C GLY A 254 -50.97 -63.27 -33.55
N GLU A 255 -51.52 -62.97 -32.37
CA GLU A 255 -52.02 -63.97 -31.41
C GLU A 255 -53.18 -64.78 -32.00
N LEU A 256 -54.14 -64.12 -32.67
CA LEU A 256 -55.25 -64.79 -33.33
C LEU A 256 -54.76 -65.74 -34.42
N LEU A 257 -53.82 -65.31 -35.28
CA LEU A 257 -53.23 -66.14 -36.32
C LEU A 257 -52.51 -67.38 -35.75
N ALA A 258 -51.79 -67.22 -34.64
CA ALA A 258 -51.15 -68.34 -33.95
C ALA A 258 -52.19 -69.36 -33.46
N ARG A 259 -53.28 -68.88 -32.83
CA ARG A 259 -54.36 -69.76 -32.34
C ARG A 259 -55.14 -70.45 -33.46
N VAL A 260 -55.32 -69.79 -34.61
CA VAL A 260 -55.92 -70.41 -35.80
C VAL A 260 -55.05 -71.56 -36.31
N ARG A 261 -53.73 -71.35 -36.43
CA ARG A 261 -52.79 -72.42 -36.84
C ARG A 261 -52.77 -73.59 -35.85
N ASP A 262 -52.84 -73.31 -34.56
CA ASP A 262 -52.94 -74.36 -33.52
C ASP A 262 -54.22 -75.20 -33.67
N ALA A 263 -55.37 -74.57 -33.96
CA ALA A 263 -56.63 -75.30 -34.18
C ALA A 263 -56.61 -76.17 -35.45
N GLU A 264 -55.98 -75.69 -36.53
CA GLU A 264 -55.78 -76.48 -37.76
C GLU A 264 -54.85 -77.67 -37.53
N ARG A 265 -53.82 -77.52 -36.68
CA ARG A 265 -52.94 -78.64 -36.27
C ARG A 265 -53.74 -79.68 -35.50
N LEU A 266 -54.50 -79.27 -34.48
CA LEU A 266 -55.32 -80.17 -33.65
C LEU A 266 -56.37 -80.93 -34.48
N THR A 267 -56.93 -80.31 -35.52
CA THR A 267 -57.88 -80.96 -36.44
C THR A 267 -57.21 -82.07 -37.25
N ARG A 268 -56.01 -81.83 -37.79
CA ARG A 268 -55.22 -82.84 -38.50
C ARG A 268 -54.80 -84.01 -37.60
N GLU A 269 -54.50 -83.73 -36.33
CA GLU A 269 -54.19 -84.76 -35.35
C GLU A 269 -55.40 -85.66 -35.05
N LEU A 270 -56.60 -85.10 -34.94
CA LEU A 270 -57.85 -85.87 -34.77
C LEU A 270 -58.18 -86.78 -35.96
N ASP A 271 -57.91 -86.37 -37.20
CA ASP A 271 -58.10 -87.21 -38.40
C ASP A 271 -57.17 -88.43 -38.41
N SER A 272 -55.95 -88.27 -37.91
CA SER A 272 -54.97 -89.37 -37.83
C SER A 272 -55.37 -90.48 -36.85
N VAL A 273 -56.13 -90.14 -35.80
CA VAL A 273 -56.64 -91.08 -34.80
C VAL A 273 -57.71 -92.02 -35.39
N ALA A 274 -58.54 -91.54 -36.30
CA ALA A 274 -59.59 -92.34 -36.95
C ALA A 274 -59.01 -93.45 -37.87
N GLN A 275 -57.83 -93.24 -38.43
CA GLN A 275 -57.15 -94.21 -39.30
C GLN A 275 -56.44 -95.32 -38.49
N ALA A 276 -55.98 -95.00 -37.28
CA ALA A 276 -55.33 -95.94 -36.37
C ALA A 276 -56.28 -97.04 -35.85
N GLN A 277 -57.58 -96.75 -35.66
CA GLN A 277 -58.58 -97.71 -35.15
C GLN A 277 -58.76 -98.98 -36.02
N ARG A 278 -58.43 -98.95 -37.31
CA ARG A 278 -58.65 -100.07 -38.26
C ARG A 278 -57.56 -101.14 -38.28
N THR A 279 -56.42 -100.91 -37.63
CA THR A 279 -55.22 -101.78 -37.71
C THR A 279 -54.94 -102.61 -36.44
N LEU A 280 -55.83 -102.53 -35.43
CA LEU A 280 -55.56 -103.02 -34.08
C LEU A 280 -55.90 -104.51 -33.82
N GLU A 281 -56.83 -105.12 -34.56
CA GLU A 281 -57.29 -106.50 -34.28
C GLU A 281 -56.28 -107.63 -34.55
N PRO A 282 -55.47 -107.62 -35.64
CA PRO A 282 -54.55 -108.73 -35.94
C PRO A 282 -53.36 -108.82 -34.97
N LEU A 283 -52.97 -107.70 -34.36
CA LEU A 283 -51.80 -107.62 -33.47
C LEU A 283 -52.10 -108.16 -32.05
N ARG A 284 -53.37 -108.23 -31.65
CA ARG A 284 -53.78 -108.71 -30.31
C ARG A 284 -53.53 -110.20 -30.06
N ALA A 285 -53.37 -111.01 -31.10
CA ALA A 285 -53.18 -112.47 -30.98
C ALA A 285 -51.72 -112.88 -30.70
N GLU A 286 -50.73 -112.02 -30.99
CA GLU A 286 -49.29 -112.34 -30.89
C GLU A 286 -48.67 -111.95 -29.54
N ALA A 287 -49.35 -111.16 -28.71
CA ALA A 287 -48.82 -110.59 -27.46
C ALA A 287 -49.14 -111.41 -26.18
N ALA A 288 -49.76 -112.59 -26.29
CA ALA A 288 -50.27 -113.35 -25.15
C ALA A 288 -49.19 -114.05 -24.29
N ASP A 289 -47.96 -114.23 -24.80
CA ASP A 289 -46.95 -115.13 -24.21
C ASP A 289 -45.86 -114.47 -23.33
N LEU A 290 -45.93 -113.16 -23.00
CA LEU A 290 -44.83 -112.45 -22.31
C LEU A 290 -45.27 -111.60 -21.08
N ARG A 291 -46.24 -112.09 -20.31
CA ARG A 291 -46.99 -111.30 -19.30
C ARG A 291 -46.29 -110.96 -17.96
N GLU A 292 -45.11 -111.47 -17.65
CA GLU A 292 -44.49 -111.29 -16.30
C GLU A 292 -43.16 -110.50 -16.26
N VAL A 293 -42.75 -109.87 -17.37
CA VAL A 293 -41.52 -109.04 -17.41
C VAL A 293 -41.67 -107.62 -16.78
N PRO A 294 -42.83 -106.91 -16.82
CA PRO A 294 -42.92 -105.50 -16.40
C PRO A 294 -42.71 -105.23 -14.90
N GLN A 295 -43.20 -106.11 -14.02
CA GLN A 295 -43.13 -105.91 -12.56
C GLN A 295 -41.70 -105.91 -12.02
N ALA A 296 -40.77 -106.63 -12.67
CA ALA A 296 -39.37 -106.68 -12.27
C ALA A 296 -38.55 -105.47 -12.76
N LEU A 297 -39.02 -104.75 -13.79
CA LEU A 297 -38.37 -103.54 -14.32
C LEU A 297 -38.80 -102.28 -13.57
N GLU A 298 -40.09 -102.18 -13.20
CA GLU A 298 -40.65 -101.02 -12.51
C GLU A 298 -39.95 -100.74 -11.16
N ALA A 299 -39.58 -101.80 -10.43
CA ALA A 299 -38.79 -101.70 -9.20
C ALA A 299 -37.35 -101.18 -9.43
N MET A 300 -36.76 -101.41 -10.62
CA MET A 300 -35.42 -100.94 -10.98
C MET A 300 -35.41 -99.53 -11.58
N GLU A 301 -36.48 -99.11 -12.25
CA GLU A 301 -36.64 -97.75 -12.77
C GLU A 301 -36.87 -96.72 -11.65
N GLN A 302 -37.57 -97.10 -10.57
CA GLN A 302 -37.72 -96.26 -9.38
C GLN A 302 -36.36 -95.98 -8.68
N LEU A 303 -35.46 -96.98 -8.65
CA LEU A 303 -34.10 -96.84 -8.14
C LEU A 303 -33.20 -96.02 -9.08
N ALA A 304 -33.37 -96.13 -10.40
CA ALA A 304 -32.65 -95.31 -11.40
C ALA A 304 -33.08 -93.83 -11.36
N ALA A 305 -34.38 -93.55 -11.22
CA ALA A 305 -34.90 -92.18 -11.10
C ALA A 305 -34.48 -91.51 -9.78
N ALA A 306 -34.35 -92.28 -8.69
CA ALA A 306 -33.77 -91.80 -7.44
C ALA A 306 -32.27 -91.49 -7.57
N ASP A 307 -31.51 -92.31 -8.31
CA ASP A 307 -30.08 -92.10 -8.55
C ASP A 307 -29.77 -90.87 -9.43
N VAL A 308 -30.57 -90.61 -10.47
CA VAL A 308 -30.47 -89.38 -11.29
C VAL A 308 -30.80 -88.12 -10.47
N ARG A 309 -31.85 -88.15 -9.63
CA ARG A 309 -32.17 -87.04 -8.72
C ARG A 309 -31.05 -86.82 -7.70
N ARG A 310 -30.46 -87.91 -7.18
CA ARG A 310 -29.33 -87.86 -6.24
C ARG A 310 -28.10 -87.22 -6.90
N GLN A 311 -27.79 -87.55 -8.15
CA GLN A 311 -26.69 -86.92 -8.91
C GLN A 311 -26.93 -85.41 -9.14
N GLY A 312 -28.16 -85.00 -9.51
CA GLY A 312 -28.50 -83.58 -9.68
C GLY A 312 -28.46 -82.76 -8.38
N TRP A 313 -28.80 -83.36 -7.24
CA TRP A 313 -28.64 -82.72 -5.93
C TRP A 313 -27.17 -82.68 -5.47
N LEU A 314 -26.37 -83.71 -5.76
CA LEU A 314 -24.92 -83.71 -5.51
C LEU A 314 -24.22 -82.60 -6.28
N GLU A 315 -24.53 -82.42 -7.56
CA GLU A 315 -23.97 -81.33 -8.38
C GLU A 315 -24.37 -79.95 -7.85
N ARG A 316 -25.62 -79.76 -7.41
CA ARG A 316 -26.08 -78.50 -6.79
C ARG A 316 -25.40 -78.19 -5.46
N VAL A 317 -25.20 -79.21 -4.62
CA VAL A 317 -24.46 -79.07 -3.35
C VAL A 317 -23.00 -78.71 -3.64
N GLN A 318 -22.37 -79.37 -4.61
CA GLN A 318 -21.00 -79.05 -5.02
C GLN A 318 -20.87 -77.63 -5.57
N GLN A 319 -21.73 -77.21 -6.50
CA GLN A 319 -21.70 -75.86 -7.07
C GLN A 319 -21.91 -74.77 -6.00
N THR A 320 -22.87 -74.96 -5.11
CA THR A 320 -23.17 -73.99 -4.03
C THR A 320 -22.04 -73.95 -2.99
N ALA A 321 -21.41 -75.09 -2.69
CA ALA A 321 -20.25 -75.18 -1.80
C ALA A 321 -19.00 -74.52 -2.40
N ASP A 322 -18.75 -74.72 -3.70
CA ASP A 322 -17.63 -74.09 -4.42
C ASP A 322 -17.81 -72.57 -4.52
N GLU A 323 -19.04 -72.10 -4.69
CA GLU A 323 -19.38 -70.67 -4.65
C GLU A 323 -19.17 -70.06 -3.26
N ASP A 324 -19.62 -70.71 -2.18
CA ASP A 324 -19.35 -70.24 -0.81
C ASP A 324 -17.85 -70.23 -0.50
N ALA A 325 -17.11 -71.26 -0.91
CA ALA A 325 -15.67 -71.35 -0.68
C ALA A 325 -14.89 -70.20 -1.37
N ARG A 326 -15.27 -69.84 -2.61
CA ARG A 326 -14.68 -68.69 -3.32
C ARG A 326 -14.98 -67.35 -2.65
N LEU A 327 -16.22 -67.17 -2.17
CA LEU A 327 -16.60 -65.95 -1.44
C LEU A 327 -15.96 -65.90 -0.04
N ALA A 328 -15.75 -67.06 0.60
CA ALA A 328 -15.06 -67.18 1.88
C ALA A 328 -13.59 -66.77 1.78
N GLU A 329 -12.88 -67.25 0.77
CA GLU A 329 -11.50 -66.87 0.51
C GLU A 329 -11.37 -65.35 0.25
N ARG A 330 -12.31 -64.78 -0.49
CA ARG A 330 -12.33 -63.34 -0.79
C ARG A 330 -12.68 -62.49 0.44
N ALA A 331 -13.58 -62.96 1.31
CA ALA A 331 -13.91 -62.29 2.56
C ALA A 331 -12.74 -62.34 3.57
N ALA A 332 -12.04 -63.47 3.67
CA ALA A 332 -10.86 -63.63 4.54
C ALA A 332 -9.73 -62.66 4.18
N ARG A 333 -9.55 -62.35 2.88
CA ARG A 333 -8.57 -61.33 2.43
C ARG A 333 -8.91 -59.91 2.87
N LEU A 334 -10.15 -59.63 3.25
CA LEU A 334 -10.66 -58.31 3.66
C LEU A 334 -10.90 -58.20 5.17
N GLU A 335 -10.61 -59.24 5.95
CA GLU A 335 -10.89 -59.32 7.38
C GLU A 335 -10.12 -58.27 8.21
N GLN A 336 -8.94 -57.86 7.75
CA GLN A 336 -8.11 -56.84 8.40
C GLN A 336 -8.50 -55.40 8.05
N ALA A 337 -9.45 -55.18 7.13
CA ALA A 337 -9.83 -53.84 6.68
C ALA A 337 -10.36 -52.92 7.80
N PRO A 338 -11.17 -53.38 8.78
CA PRO A 338 -11.66 -52.54 9.87
C PRO A 338 -10.55 -52.05 10.81
N THR A 339 -9.57 -52.91 11.11
CA THR A 339 -8.39 -52.51 11.90
C THR A 339 -7.53 -51.49 11.14
N LEU A 340 -7.35 -51.68 9.83
CA LEU A 340 -6.63 -50.73 8.98
C LEU A 340 -7.35 -49.38 8.85
N GLU A 341 -8.69 -49.34 8.96
CA GLU A 341 -9.45 -48.09 8.98
C GLU A 341 -9.16 -47.28 10.24
N GLN A 342 -9.14 -47.93 11.41
CA GLN A 342 -8.82 -47.27 12.68
C GLN A 342 -7.40 -46.68 12.66
N ASP A 343 -6.42 -47.45 12.17
CA ASP A 343 -5.03 -46.98 12.03
C ASP A 343 -4.92 -45.82 11.01
N ALA A 344 -5.64 -45.91 9.89
CA ALA A 344 -5.64 -44.86 8.87
C ALA A 344 -6.30 -43.57 9.37
N LEU A 345 -7.40 -43.67 10.13
CA LEU A 345 -8.08 -42.52 10.76
C LEU A 345 -7.19 -41.85 11.81
N ALA A 346 -6.53 -42.62 12.67
CA ALA A 346 -5.60 -42.09 13.67
C ALA A 346 -4.42 -41.38 13.00
N HIS A 347 -3.83 -41.99 11.97
CA HIS A 347 -2.73 -41.39 11.23
C HIS A 347 -3.16 -40.11 10.48
N LEU A 348 -4.33 -40.10 9.84
CA LEU A 348 -4.89 -38.91 9.21
C LEU A 348 -5.17 -37.78 10.21
N GLY A 349 -5.63 -38.12 11.42
CA GLY A 349 -5.76 -37.17 12.53
C GLY A 349 -4.44 -36.47 12.83
N THR A 350 -3.36 -37.25 13.02
CA THR A 350 -2.02 -36.69 13.28
C THR A 350 -1.49 -35.83 12.13
N LEU A 351 -1.69 -36.23 10.87
CA LEU A 351 -1.26 -35.46 9.71
C LEU A 351 -2.04 -34.14 9.57
N ARG A 352 -3.34 -34.14 9.88
CA ARG A 352 -4.18 -32.93 9.86
C ARG A 352 -3.79 -31.94 10.96
N GLU A 353 -3.46 -32.42 12.16
CA GLU A 353 -2.95 -31.58 13.23
C GLU A 353 -1.59 -30.96 12.86
N GLN A 354 -0.66 -31.76 12.32
CA GLN A 354 0.64 -31.26 11.84
C GLN A 354 0.48 -30.24 10.71
N LEU A 355 -0.43 -30.47 9.77
CA LEU A 355 -0.74 -29.53 8.70
C LEU A 355 -1.28 -28.21 9.26
N ALA A 356 -2.23 -28.26 10.20
CA ALA A 356 -2.79 -27.07 10.82
C ALA A 356 -1.72 -26.25 11.58
N ASP A 357 -0.79 -26.92 12.27
CA ASP A 357 0.31 -26.25 12.96
C ASP A 357 1.28 -25.56 11.98
N VAL A 358 1.63 -26.24 10.88
CA VAL A 358 2.50 -25.67 9.84
C VAL A 358 1.82 -24.53 9.09
N GLU A 359 0.52 -24.64 8.79
CA GLU A 359 -0.27 -23.56 8.17
C GLU A 359 -0.25 -22.29 9.04
N ARG A 360 -0.51 -22.44 10.34
CA ARG A 360 -0.44 -21.33 11.30
C ARG A 360 0.96 -20.71 11.35
N LEU A 361 2.01 -21.52 11.39
CA LEU A 361 3.40 -21.06 11.42
C LEU A 361 3.79 -20.30 10.13
N VAL A 362 3.37 -20.80 8.96
CA VAL A 362 3.59 -20.14 7.67
C VAL A 362 2.92 -18.78 7.64
N ASP A 363 1.67 -18.69 8.10
CA ASP A 363 0.91 -17.43 8.11
C ASP A 363 1.50 -16.40 9.09
N GLU A 364 1.91 -16.84 10.28
CA GLU A 364 2.62 -15.99 11.26
C GLU A 364 3.93 -15.44 10.67
N GLN A 365 4.76 -16.31 10.08
CA GLN A 365 6.05 -15.91 9.50
C GLN A 365 5.91 -15.03 8.25
N ARG A 366 4.94 -15.31 7.37
CA ARG A 366 4.63 -14.46 6.21
C ARG A 366 4.17 -13.07 6.64
N THR A 367 3.32 -12.99 7.66
CA THR A 367 2.82 -11.72 8.19
C THR A 367 3.94 -10.91 8.82
N ALA A 368 4.84 -11.55 9.57
CA ALA A 368 6.02 -10.92 10.14
C ALA A 368 6.98 -10.41 9.05
N TRP A 369 7.30 -11.24 8.05
CA TRP A 369 8.15 -10.85 6.91
C TRP A 369 7.57 -9.68 6.12
N ALA A 370 6.26 -9.71 5.82
CA ALA A 370 5.59 -8.63 5.09
C ALA A 370 5.64 -7.30 5.87
N ARG A 371 5.49 -7.35 7.21
CA ARG A 371 5.63 -6.20 8.09
C ARG A 371 7.06 -5.65 8.09
N ASP A 372 8.06 -6.52 8.27
CA ASP A 372 9.49 -6.14 8.27
C ASP A 372 9.91 -5.51 6.94
N ARG A 373 9.41 -6.05 5.81
CA ARG A 373 9.67 -5.49 4.47
C ARG A 373 9.05 -4.11 4.33
N GLN A 374 7.78 -3.95 4.71
CA GLN A 374 7.08 -2.67 4.65
C GLN A 374 7.77 -1.61 5.53
N GLU A 375 8.21 -1.97 6.73
CA GLU A 375 8.93 -1.07 7.64
C GLU A 375 10.28 -0.65 7.05
N ALA A 376 11.03 -1.59 6.47
CA ALA A 376 12.31 -1.31 5.81
C ALA A 376 12.16 -0.43 4.57
N GLU A 377 11.12 -0.64 3.74
CA GLU A 377 10.80 0.19 2.59
C GLU A 377 10.42 1.62 3.02
N THR A 378 9.57 1.75 4.03
CA THR A 378 9.14 3.05 4.57
C THR A 378 10.33 3.83 5.14
N ARG A 379 11.21 3.18 5.90
CA ARG A 379 12.44 3.81 6.43
C ARG A 379 13.42 4.19 5.31
N LEU A 380 13.58 3.34 4.30
CA LEU A 380 14.43 3.64 3.14
C LEU A 380 13.93 4.86 2.38
N GLU A 381 12.61 4.99 2.20
CA GLU A 381 12.01 6.14 1.53
C GLU A 381 12.20 7.43 2.33
N ALA A 382 11.95 7.39 3.64
CA ALA A 382 12.23 8.53 4.54
C ALA A 382 13.71 8.95 4.49
N LEU A 383 14.64 7.99 4.51
CA LEU A 383 16.08 8.26 4.40
C LEU A 383 16.48 8.79 3.01
N ARG A 384 15.80 8.37 1.93
CA ARG A 384 16.02 8.93 0.60
C ARG A 384 15.60 10.39 0.53
N THR A 385 14.45 10.74 1.09
CA THR A 385 13.96 12.12 1.18
C THR A 385 14.94 12.98 1.99
N GLN A 386 15.37 12.49 3.17
CA GLN A 386 16.38 13.18 3.98
C GLN A 386 17.72 13.31 3.25
N TYR A 387 18.16 12.29 2.51
CA TYR A 387 19.38 12.36 1.71
C TYR A 387 19.27 13.41 0.61
N THR A 388 18.14 13.49 -0.12
CA THR A 388 17.94 14.53 -1.13
C THR A 388 17.94 15.92 -0.52
N GLU A 389 17.23 16.13 0.59
CA GLU A 389 17.21 17.43 1.28
C GLU A 389 18.61 17.85 1.75
N LEU A 390 19.33 16.95 2.42
CA LEU A 390 20.69 17.23 2.90
C LEU A 390 21.69 17.36 1.74
N SER A 391 21.51 16.63 0.64
CA SER A 391 22.38 16.69 -0.55
C SER A 391 22.17 17.99 -1.30
N ASP A 392 20.92 18.44 -1.42
CA ASP A 392 20.59 19.75 -2.00
C ASP A 392 21.11 20.87 -1.12
N GLN A 393 20.99 20.73 0.21
CA GLN A 393 21.64 21.64 1.17
C GLN A 393 23.16 21.64 0.96
N ARG A 394 23.85 20.48 0.90
CA ARG A 394 25.30 20.41 0.66
C ARG A 394 25.71 21.01 -0.67
N THR A 395 24.97 20.75 -1.75
CA THR A 395 25.27 21.28 -3.10
C THR A 395 25.10 22.79 -3.13
N THR A 396 24.09 23.31 -2.42
CA THR A 396 23.89 24.75 -2.22
C THR A 396 25.03 25.34 -1.39
N LEU A 397 25.48 24.63 -0.35
CA LEU A 397 26.64 24.97 0.47
C LEU A 397 27.93 25.02 -0.38
N GLU A 398 28.27 23.96 -1.11
CA GLU A 398 29.48 23.87 -1.95
C GLU A 398 29.48 24.85 -3.13
N GLY A 399 28.34 25.05 -3.79
CA GLY A 399 28.24 25.91 -4.98
C GLY A 399 28.35 27.41 -4.69
N LEU A 400 27.97 27.83 -3.48
CA LEU A 400 28.07 29.23 -3.02
C LEU A 400 29.29 29.47 -2.11
N GLY A 401 29.97 28.41 -1.65
CA GLY A 401 31.17 28.50 -0.80
C GLY A 401 30.88 29.17 0.55
N ALA A 402 31.84 29.91 1.09
CA ALA A 402 31.69 30.63 2.37
C ALA A 402 30.52 31.66 2.37
N GLU A 403 29.93 31.99 1.22
CA GLU A 403 28.74 32.84 1.13
C GLU A 403 27.42 32.06 1.18
N SER A 404 27.47 30.74 1.38
CA SER A 404 26.26 29.93 1.33
C SER A 404 25.38 30.09 2.58
N PRO A 405 24.04 30.20 2.43
CA PRO A 405 23.13 30.45 3.53
C PRO A 405 22.99 29.23 4.47
N CYS A 406 23.12 29.45 5.77
CA CYS A 406 22.97 28.44 6.81
C CYS A 406 21.61 27.74 6.72
N PRO A 407 21.53 26.40 6.73
CA PRO A 407 20.28 25.66 6.54
C PRO A 407 19.25 25.85 7.66
N THR A 408 19.66 26.34 8.83
CA THR A 408 18.74 26.59 9.97
C THR A 408 18.25 28.04 10.04
N CYS A 409 19.03 29.00 9.53
CA CYS A 409 18.73 30.44 9.73
C CYS A 409 18.97 31.36 8.51
N GLY A 410 19.46 30.82 7.39
CA GLY A 410 19.54 31.48 6.08
C GLY A 410 20.69 32.49 5.88
N ARG A 411 21.63 32.65 6.82
CA ARG A 411 22.76 33.61 6.70
C ARG A 411 24.02 33.01 6.08
N PRO A 412 24.79 33.74 5.25
CA PRO A 412 26.04 33.26 4.63
C PRO A 412 27.07 32.80 5.69
N LEU A 413 27.64 31.61 5.51
CA LEU A 413 28.30 30.84 6.58
C LEU A 413 29.74 31.26 6.94
N GLY A 414 30.44 32.02 6.09
CA GLY A 414 31.77 32.58 6.34
C GLY A 414 32.80 31.59 6.87
N GLU A 415 33.42 31.88 8.02
CA GLU A 415 34.41 31.01 8.69
C GLU A 415 33.80 29.74 9.31
N SER A 416 32.49 29.72 9.54
CA SER A 416 31.75 28.54 10.03
C SER A 416 31.31 27.61 8.90
N PHE A 417 31.54 28.02 7.65
CA PHE A 417 31.21 27.25 6.45
C PHE A 417 31.79 25.86 6.49
N GLN A 418 33.08 25.72 6.82
CA GLN A 418 33.70 24.40 6.92
C GLN A 418 33.04 23.55 8.01
N GLY A 419 32.77 24.08 9.21
CA GLY A 419 32.14 23.30 10.29
C GLY A 419 30.69 22.91 10.03
N VAL A 420 29.91 23.76 9.35
CA VAL A 420 28.51 23.44 8.98
C VAL A 420 28.48 22.52 7.77
N LEU A 421 29.39 22.71 6.80
CA LEU A 421 29.56 21.78 5.68
C LEU A 421 30.00 20.41 6.21
N ASP A 422 30.94 20.35 7.16
CA ASP A 422 31.38 19.12 7.83
C ASP A 422 30.22 18.48 8.59
N THR A 423 29.40 19.25 9.31
CA THR A 423 28.21 18.72 10.02
C THR A 423 27.17 18.16 9.04
N VAL A 424 26.88 18.85 7.93
CA VAL A 424 25.95 18.38 6.89
C VAL A 424 26.55 17.19 6.14
N CYS A 425 27.86 17.16 5.92
CA CYS A 425 28.59 16.03 5.35
C CYS A 425 28.55 14.80 6.27
N ASP A 426 28.75 14.97 7.58
CA ASP A 426 28.65 13.90 8.59
C ASP A 426 27.21 13.37 8.68
N GLN A 427 26.21 14.26 8.65
CA GLN A 427 24.79 13.89 8.59
C GLN A 427 24.46 13.16 7.28
N LEU A 428 24.97 13.63 6.14
CA LEU A 428 24.83 12.95 4.86
C LEU A 428 25.50 11.59 4.85
N GLU A 429 26.67 11.46 5.44
CA GLU A 429 27.39 10.19 5.55
C GLU A 429 26.60 9.22 6.44
N THR A 430 26.05 9.70 7.55
CA THR A 430 25.16 8.91 8.43
C THR A 430 23.90 8.45 7.68
N VAL A 431 23.18 9.36 7.04
CA VAL A 431 21.97 9.04 6.25
C VAL A 431 22.29 8.13 5.06
N ARG A 432 23.47 8.28 4.45
CA ARG A 432 23.96 7.41 3.37
C ARG A 432 24.30 6.01 3.87
N LEU A 433 24.94 5.87 5.03
CA LEU A 433 25.24 4.58 5.65
C LEU A 433 23.94 3.85 6.04
N ASP A 434 23.03 4.55 6.72
CA ASP A 434 21.71 4.01 7.09
C ASP A 434 20.88 3.69 5.84
N GLY A 435 20.88 4.58 4.85
CA GLY A 435 20.20 4.37 3.57
C GLY A 435 20.76 3.18 2.79
N ASN A 436 22.07 2.93 2.85
CA ASN A 436 22.68 1.73 2.27
C ASN A 436 22.29 0.46 3.04
N TYR A 437 22.28 0.52 4.38
CA TYR A 437 21.81 -0.57 5.23
C TYR A 437 20.35 -0.95 4.91
N TYR A 438 19.43 0.01 4.91
CA TYR A 438 18.02 -0.26 4.59
C TYR A 438 17.82 -0.67 3.13
N ARG A 439 18.63 -0.16 2.19
CA ARG A 439 18.61 -0.63 0.80
C ARG A 439 19.04 -2.10 0.68
N GLN A 440 20.10 -2.50 1.38
CA GLN A 440 20.51 -3.90 1.45
C GLN A 440 19.46 -4.75 2.18
N ARG A 441 18.84 -4.24 3.24
CA ARG A 441 17.78 -4.93 3.98
C ARG A 441 16.52 -5.15 3.13
N VAL A 442 16.09 -4.15 2.36
CA VAL A 442 14.99 -4.28 1.40
C VAL A 442 15.36 -5.27 0.29
N ALA A 443 16.60 -5.24 -0.21
CA ALA A 443 17.06 -6.23 -1.19
C ALA A 443 17.04 -7.67 -0.61
N GLN A 444 17.45 -7.86 0.65
CA GLN A 444 17.36 -9.15 1.35
C GLN A 444 15.91 -9.60 1.58
N LEU A 445 15.01 -8.68 1.89
CA LEU A 445 13.59 -8.95 2.13
C LEU A 445 12.75 -8.98 0.85
N SER A 446 13.33 -8.65 -0.31
CA SER A 446 12.65 -8.72 -1.61
C SER A 446 12.36 -10.15 -2.03
N THR A 447 13.23 -11.08 -1.62
CA THR A 447 13.06 -12.52 -1.74
C THR A 447 12.42 -13.08 -0.47
N LEU A 448 11.54 -14.07 -0.64
CA LEU A 448 10.95 -14.77 0.49
C LEU A 448 12.06 -15.46 1.29
N PRO A 449 12.06 -15.41 2.64
CA PRO A 449 13.10 -16.06 3.43
C PRO A 449 13.08 -17.58 3.21
N ALA A 450 14.27 -18.19 3.13
CA ALA A 450 14.39 -19.65 2.97
C ALA A 450 13.67 -20.44 4.07
N SER A 451 13.51 -19.87 5.27
CA SER A 451 12.70 -20.46 6.34
C SER A 451 11.22 -20.54 5.98
N VAL A 452 10.66 -19.50 5.35
CA VAL A 452 9.26 -19.48 4.92
C VAL A 452 9.07 -20.39 3.71
N GLU A 453 10.02 -20.40 2.76
CA GLU A 453 10.00 -21.33 1.63
C GLU A 453 10.04 -22.80 2.09
N ALA A 454 10.90 -23.13 3.07
CA ALA A 454 10.95 -24.47 3.64
C ALA A 454 9.66 -24.87 4.35
N GLN A 455 9.00 -23.94 5.05
CA GLN A 455 7.71 -24.20 5.70
C GLN A 455 6.56 -24.30 4.69
N GLU A 456 6.59 -23.55 3.59
CA GLU A 456 5.63 -23.70 2.48
C GLU A 456 5.78 -25.04 1.77
N GLU A 457 7.00 -25.51 1.59
CA GLU A 457 7.28 -26.84 1.04
C GLU A 457 6.82 -27.94 2.00
N ALA A 458 7.10 -27.80 3.31
CA ALA A 458 6.59 -28.71 4.33
C ALA A 458 5.05 -28.74 4.35
N ARG A 459 4.40 -27.58 4.21
CA ARG A 459 2.93 -27.49 4.07
C ARG A 459 2.44 -28.25 2.84
N ARG A 460 3.07 -28.06 1.67
CA ARG A 460 2.70 -28.77 0.43
C ARG A 460 2.86 -30.28 0.57
N GLN A 461 3.94 -30.74 1.20
CA GLN A 461 4.18 -32.15 1.47
C GLN A 461 3.12 -32.73 2.39
N LEU A 462 2.86 -32.11 3.54
CA LEU A 462 1.82 -32.53 4.47
C LEU A 462 0.42 -32.51 3.84
N GLN A 463 0.12 -31.52 3.00
CA GLN A 463 -1.15 -31.45 2.27
C GLN A 463 -1.29 -32.60 1.26
N ALA A 464 -0.20 -32.96 0.55
CA ALA A 464 -0.18 -34.13 -0.32
C ALA A 464 -0.33 -35.45 0.47
N ASP A 465 0.29 -35.53 1.65
CA ASP A 465 0.21 -36.70 2.53
C ASP A 465 -1.20 -36.88 3.11
N VAL A 466 -1.88 -35.80 3.50
CA VAL A 466 -3.29 -35.84 3.90
C VAL A 466 -4.18 -36.31 2.74
N GLN A 467 -3.98 -35.77 1.52
CA GLN A 467 -4.73 -36.22 0.34
C GLN A 467 -4.50 -37.70 0.01
N ASN A 468 -3.27 -38.18 0.14
CA ASN A 468 -2.93 -39.60 -0.05
C ASN A 468 -3.53 -40.48 1.05
N GLY A 469 -3.51 -40.01 2.30
CA GLY A 469 -4.17 -40.65 3.43
C GLY A 469 -5.68 -40.77 3.21
N ASP A 470 -6.34 -39.71 2.77
CA ASP A 470 -7.79 -39.71 2.49
C ASP A 470 -8.16 -40.67 1.35
N ARG A 471 -7.36 -40.70 0.27
CA ARG A 471 -7.53 -41.70 -0.80
C ARG A 471 -7.34 -43.13 -0.30
N ARG A 472 -6.39 -43.36 0.60
CA ARG A 472 -6.15 -44.67 1.22
C ARG A 472 -7.33 -45.06 2.12
N LEU A 473 -7.85 -44.14 2.93
CA LEU A 473 -9.02 -44.35 3.78
C LEU A 473 -10.25 -44.70 2.94
N GLN A 474 -10.52 -43.98 1.85
CA GLN A 474 -11.63 -44.29 0.94
C GLN A 474 -11.54 -45.69 0.34
N ARG A 475 -10.34 -46.16 -0.03
CA ARG A 475 -10.14 -47.54 -0.51
C ARG A 475 -10.42 -48.57 0.58
N ILE A 476 -10.01 -48.31 1.82
CA ILE A 476 -10.27 -49.18 2.97
C ILE A 476 -11.77 -49.23 3.28
N GLN A 477 -12.46 -48.08 3.26
CA GLN A 477 -13.91 -48.00 3.47
C GLN A 477 -14.71 -48.73 2.39
N ALA A 478 -14.27 -48.65 1.13
CA ALA A 478 -14.84 -49.44 0.04
C ALA A 478 -14.64 -50.95 0.26
N ALA A 479 -13.47 -51.36 0.75
CA ALA A 479 -13.17 -52.76 1.10
C ALA A 479 -14.02 -53.27 2.29
N ILE A 480 -14.31 -52.42 3.29
CA ILE A 480 -15.20 -52.75 4.41
C ILE A 480 -16.65 -52.92 3.92
N ALA A 481 -17.12 -52.03 3.05
CA ALA A 481 -18.44 -52.15 2.44
C ALA A 481 -18.57 -53.43 1.58
N GLU A 482 -17.53 -53.77 0.81
CA GLU A 482 -17.47 -55.03 0.06
C GLU A 482 -17.50 -56.25 1.00
N SER A 483 -16.72 -56.25 2.08
CA SER A 483 -16.72 -57.32 3.09
C SER A 483 -18.09 -57.54 3.73
N GLY A 484 -18.78 -56.45 4.10
CA GLY A 484 -20.15 -56.51 4.62
C GLY A 484 -21.15 -57.09 3.63
N ALA A 485 -21.06 -56.71 2.35
CA ALA A 485 -21.92 -57.24 1.29
C ALA A 485 -21.67 -58.74 1.04
N LEU A 486 -20.40 -59.17 1.05
CA LEU A 486 -20.01 -60.57 0.92
C LEU A 486 -20.55 -61.42 2.09
N GLY A 487 -20.52 -60.92 3.32
CA GLY A 487 -21.09 -61.61 4.48
C GLY A 487 -22.58 -61.93 4.34
N VAL A 488 -23.37 -60.97 3.83
CA VAL A 488 -24.81 -61.17 3.58
C VAL A 488 -25.06 -62.20 2.47
N GLN A 489 -24.23 -62.22 1.42
CA GLN A 489 -24.36 -63.21 0.34
C GLN A 489 -24.03 -64.63 0.81
N ARG A 490 -22.98 -64.78 1.63
CA ARG A 490 -22.61 -66.09 2.20
C ARG A 490 -23.66 -66.65 3.16
N ALA A 491 -24.31 -65.81 3.95
CA ALA A 491 -25.40 -66.25 4.81
C ALA A 491 -26.57 -66.87 4.01
N LYS A 492 -26.92 -66.28 2.86
CA LYS A 492 -27.94 -66.82 1.95
C LYS A 492 -27.52 -68.12 1.26
N LEU A 493 -26.24 -68.26 0.91
CA LEU A 493 -25.71 -69.50 0.31
C LEU A 493 -25.64 -70.62 1.34
N ALA A 494 -25.26 -70.32 2.58
CA ALA A 494 -25.25 -71.29 3.68
C ALA A 494 -26.64 -71.89 3.93
N GLU A 495 -27.68 -71.05 3.94
CA GLU A 495 -29.08 -71.48 4.07
C GLU A 495 -29.48 -72.46 2.95
N ARG A 496 -29.18 -72.11 1.69
CA ARG A 496 -29.43 -72.96 0.52
C ARG A 496 -28.63 -74.27 0.55
N LEU A 497 -27.41 -74.26 1.08
CA LEU A 497 -26.57 -75.44 1.23
C LEU A 497 -27.18 -76.42 2.25
N THR A 498 -27.68 -75.93 3.38
CA THR A 498 -28.41 -76.73 4.36
C THR A 498 -29.68 -77.36 3.78
N GLU A 499 -30.45 -76.60 3.01
CA GLU A 499 -31.65 -77.11 2.34
C GLU A 499 -31.32 -78.22 1.33
N ALA A 500 -30.32 -78.00 0.48
CA ALA A 500 -29.91 -78.97 -0.55
C ALA A 500 -29.30 -80.25 0.06
N THR A 501 -28.55 -80.12 1.17
CA THR A 501 -27.94 -81.27 1.87
C THR A 501 -28.99 -82.12 2.58
N LYS A 502 -30.02 -81.48 3.14
CA LYS A 502 -31.17 -82.17 3.74
C LYS A 502 -31.94 -82.99 2.69
N ALA A 503 -32.26 -82.39 1.55
CA ALA A 503 -32.95 -83.07 0.44
C ALA A 503 -32.16 -84.27 -0.12
N LEU A 504 -30.82 -84.22 -0.10
CA LEU A 504 -29.96 -85.32 -0.55
C LEU A 504 -30.00 -86.53 0.40
N SER A 505 -30.17 -86.30 1.70
CA SER A 505 -30.19 -87.37 2.72
C SER A 505 -31.46 -88.21 2.73
N GLU A 506 -32.55 -87.72 2.13
CA GLU A 506 -33.87 -88.36 2.10
C GLU A 506 -34.05 -89.32 0.89
N LEU A 507 -33.03 -89.46 0.02
CA LEU A 507 -33.10 -90.25 -1.23
C LEU A 507 -32.50 -91.68 -1.09
N PRO A 508 -33.17 -92.74 -1.60
CA PRO A 508 -32.73 -94.15 -1.48
C PRO A 508 -31.50 -94.51 -2.35
N THR A 509 -30.74 -95.55 -1.98
CA THR A 509 -29.51 -96.05 -2.65
C THR A 509 -29.61 -97.52 -3.08
N GLY A 510 -28.82 -97.97 -4.07
CA GLY A 510 -28.71 -99.39 -4.46
C GLY A 510 -28.96 -99.75 -5.93
N TYR A 511 -28.69 -98.86 -6.89
CA TYR A 511 -28.92 -99.11 -8.32
C TYR A 511 -27.77 -99.91 -8.99
N GLU A 512 -28.11 -100.99 -9.72
CA GLU A 512 -27.17 -101.87 -10.44
C GLU A 512 -27.43 -101.90 -11.97
N ALA A 513 -26.56 -101.24 -12.74
CA ALA A 513 -26.74 -101.01 -14.19
C ALA A 513 -26.73 -102.28 -15.08
N ALA A 514 -26.06 -103.37 -14.65
CA ALA A 514 -25.94 -104.60 -15.44
C ALA A 514 -27.23 -105.45 -15.41
N ARG A 515 -28.01 -105.39 -14.33
CA ARG A 515 -29.28 -106.12 -14.16
C ARG A 515 -30.44 -105.39 -14.86
N HIS A 516 -30.38 -104.06 -14.88
CA HIS A 516 -31.32 -103.19 -15.60
C HIS A 516 -31.21 -103.34 -17.14
N SER A 517 -30.02 -103.56 -17.69
CA SER A 517 -29.80 -103.73 -19.14
C SER A 517 -30.18 -105.11 -19.68
N ALA A 518 -30.23 -106.15 -18.83
CA ALA A 518 -30.77 -107.47 -19.19
C ALA A 518 -32.31 -107.46 -19.23
N LEU A 519 -32.96 -106.91 -18.20
CA LEU A 519 -34.43 -106.75 -18.15
C LEU A 519 -34.96 -105.84 -19.27
N LYS A 520 -34.20 -104.81 -19.67
CA LYS A 520 -34.52 -103.94 -20.82
C LYS A 520 -34.51 -104.67 -22.16
N ARG A 521 -33.72 -105.73 -22.35
CA ARG A 521 -33.66 -106.49 -23.62
C ARG A 521 -34.83 -107.44 -23.77
N ASP A 522 -35.27 -108.06 -22.68
CA ASP A 522 -36.44 -108.95 -22.67
C ASP A 522 -37.75 -108.15 -22.74
N LEU A 523 -37.78 -106.98 -22.09
CA LEU A 523 -38.84 -105.99 -22.25
C LEU A 523 -38.87 -105.40 -23.67
N ALA A 524 -37.73 -105.06 -24.28
CA ALA A 524 -37.71 -104.49 -25.63
C ALA A 524 -38.39 -105.40 -26.67
N ARG A 525 -38.31 -106.73 -26.49
CA ARG A 525 -38.95 -107.72 -27.37
C ARG A 525 -40.45 -107.87 -27.10
N ALA A 526 -40.89 -107.73 -25.86
CA ALA A 526 -42.32 -107.66 -25.49
C ALA A 526 -42.94 -106.30 -25.91
N GLN A 527 -42.24 -105.21 -25.65
CA GLN A 527 -42.56 -103.84 -26.04
C GLN A 527 -42.52 -103.63 -27.54
N GLU A 528 -41.77 -104.33 -28.37
CA GLU A 528 -41.85 -104.10 -29.82
C GLU A 528 -43.23 -104.50 -30.38
N LEU A 529 -43.82 -105.57 -29.83
CA LEU A 529 -45.19 -106.01 -30.11
C LEU A 529 -46.23 -105.15 -29.37
N GLU A 530 -45.98 -104.80 -28.10
CA GLU A 530 -46.87 -103.95 -27.29
C GLU A 530 -46.86 -102.48 -27.73
N THR A 531 -45.73 -101.90 -28.13
CA THR A 531 -45.58 -100.52 -28.61
C THR A 531 -46.28 -100.33 -29.94
N ARG A 532 -46.33 -101.35 -30.80
CA ARG A 532 -47.16 -101.30 -32.01
C ARG A 532 -48.66 -101.25 -31.68
N MET A 533 -49.10 -101.98 -30.66
CA MET A 533 -50.49 -101.98 -30.18
C MET A 533 -50.84 -100.73 -29.34
N ALA A 534 -49.92 -100.26 -28.49
CA ALA A 534 -50.03 -99.11 -27.60
C ALA A 534 -49.85 -97.78 -28.32
N ARG A 535 -49.06 -97.71 -29.41
CA ARG A 535 -48.98 -96.51 -30.27
C ARG A 535 -50.30 -96.25 -30.98
N ILE A 536 -51.00 -97.32 -31.37
CA ILE A 536 -52.36 -97.25 -31.92
C ILE A 536 -53.39 -96.97 -30.80
N GLY A 537 -53.22 -97.55 -29.61
CA GLY A 537 -54.08 -97.31 -28.43
C GLY A 537 -53.97 -95.89 -27.82
N ALA A 538 -52.76 -95.36 -27.66
CA ALA A 538 -52.49 -94.02 -27.12
C ALA A 538 -52.91 -92.89 -28.08
N GLN A 539 -52.96 -93.15 -29.40
CA GLN A 539 -53.59 -92.23 -30.35
C GLN A 539 -55.10 -92.12 -30.11
N ILE A 540 -55.75 -93.23 -29.73
CA ILE A 540 -57.19 -93.28 -29.49
C ILE A 540 -57.56 -92.69 -28.11
N GLU A 541 -56.74 -92.89 -27.07
CA GLU A 541 -56.98 -92.32 -25.72
C GLU A 541 -56.83 -90.79 -25.65
N ARG A 542 -56.05 -90.17 -26.55
CA ARG A 542 -55.86 -88.71 -26.59
C ARG A 542 -57.01 -87.96 -27.27
N GLU A 543 -57.97 -88.65 -27.86
CA GLU A 543 -59.13 -88.04 -28.53
C GLU A 543 -59.92 -87.06 -27.64
N PRO A 544 -60.31 -87.39 -26.38
CA PRO A 544 -61.04 -86.46 -25.51
C PRO A 544 -60.24 -85.21 -25.12
N GLU A 545 -58.92 -85.32 -24.90
CA GLU A 545 -58.05 -84.17 -24.58
C GLU A 545 -57.86 -83.25 -25.81
N LEU A 546 -57.60 -83.82 -26.98
CA LEU A 546 -57.46 -83.07 -28.23
C LEU A 546 -58.77 -82.33 -28.59
N ARG A 547 -59.93 -82.94 -28.34
CA ARG A 547 -61.25 -82.28 -28.48
C ARG A 547 -61.46 -81.16 -27.46
N SER A 548 -60.96 -81.31 -26.24
CA SER A 548 -61.02 -80.25 -25.21
C SER A 548 -60.13 -79.06 -25.58
N ASP A 549 -58.90 -79.31 -26.03
CA ASP A 549 -57.96 -78.26 -26.44
C ASP A 549 -58.40 -77.56 -27.73
N GLN A 550 -59.03 -78.29 -28.66
CA GLN A 550 -59.67 -77.69 -29.83
C GLN A 550 -60.79 -76.72 -29.43
N ARG A 551 -61.66 -77.10 -28.47
CA ARG A 551 -62.71 -76.21 -27.95
C ARG A 551 -62.12 -74.98 -27.26
N ARG A 552 -61.10 -75.14 -26.40
CA ARG A 552 -60.42 -74.02 -25.74
C ARG A 552 -59.77 -73.06 -26.74
N SER A 553 -59.11 -73.59 -27.78
CA SER A 553 -58.52 -72.79 -28.85
C SER A 553 -59.61 -72.01 -29.61
N MET A 554 -60.74 -72.64 -29.93
CA MET A 554 -61.88 -71.97 -30.56
C MET A 554 -62.48 -70.85 -29.69
N THR A 555 -62.68 -71.08 -28.39
CA THR A 555 -63.18 -70.04 -27.48
C THR A 555 -62.21 -68.85 -27.37
N THR A 556 -60.91 -69.12 -27.33
CA THR A 556 -59.88 -68.07 -27.30
C THR A 556 -59.85 -67.28 -28.62
N GLN A 557 -60.04 -67.95 -29.76
CA GLN A 557 -60.17 -67.27 -31.06
C GLN A 557 -61.38 -66.33 -31.11
N GLU A 558 -62.52 -66.73 -30.57
CA GLU A 558 -63.71 -65.86 -30.49
C GLU A 558 -63.46 -64.62 -29.62
N GLN A 559 -62.80 -64.79 -28.47
CA GLN A 559 -62.42 -63.67 -27.60
C GLN A 559 -61.45 -62.70 -28.29
N LEU A 560 -60.39 -63.22 -28.94
CA LEU A 560 -59.41 -62.41 -29.66
C LEU A 560 -60.04 -61.70 -30.88
N ARG A 561 -60.97 -62.33 -31.59
CA ARG A 561 -61.76 -61.68 -32.66
C ARG A 561 -62.63 -60.56 -32.14
N GLY A 562 -63.27 -60.74 -30.98
CA GLY A 562 -64.04 -59.70 -30.30
C GLY A 562 -63.16 -58.49 -29.94
N ARG A 563 -62.00 -58.75 -29.33
CA ARG A 563 -61.04 -57.71 -28.94
C ARG A 563 -60.46 -56.96 -30.14
N LEU A 564 -60.10 -57.67 -31.23
CA LEU A 564 -59.58 -57.06 -32.44
C LEU A 564 -60.62 -56.11 -33.06
N LYS A 565 -61.89 -56.50 -33.09
CA LYS A 565 -62.99 -55.66 -33.59
C LYS A 565 -63.19 -54.38 -32.75
N GLU A 566 -63.07 -54.47 -31.43
CA GLU A 566 -63.11 -53.29 -30.54
C GLU A 566 -61.93 -52.35 -30.82
N LEU A 567 -60.72 -52.88 -30.96
CA LEU A 567 -59.52 -52.09 -31.23
C LEU A 567 -59.57 -51.44 -32.63
N GLU A 568 -60.07 -52.14 -33.65
CA GLU A 568 -60.28 -51.59 -35.00
C GLU A 568 -61.32 -50.45 -35.02
N GLN A 569 -62.36 -50.53 -34.19
CA GLN A 569 -63.34 -49.43 -34.01
C GLN A 569 -62.72 -48.22 -33.33
N GLN A 570 -61.89 -48.43 -32.30
CA GLN A 570 -61.14 -47.33 -31.66
C GLN A 570 -60.11 -46.71 -32.61
N LEU A 571 -59.46 -47.54 -33.43
CA LEU A 571 -58.50 -47.10 -34.44
C LEU A 571 -59.14 -46.20 -35.49
N THR A 572 -60.30 -46.60 -36.02
CA THR A 572 -61.03 -45.83 -37.04
C THR A 572 -61.56 -44.50 -36.49
N ALA A 573 -61.98 -44.45 -35.22
CA ALA A 573 -62.40 -43.21 -34.57
C ALA A 573 -61.25 -42.18 -34.42
N VAL A 574 -60.02 -42.64 -34.13
CA VAL A 574 -58.84 -41.77 -33.98
C VAL A 574 -58.23 -41.42 -35.34
N ALA A 575 -58.20 -42.34 -36.30
CA ALA A 575 -57.63 -42.13 -37.63
C ALA A 575 -58.38 -41.06 -38.47
N ALA A 576 -59.67 -40.83 -38.19
CA ALA A 576 -60.46 -39.80 -38.84
C ALA A 576 -59.97 -38.35 -38.56
N GLY A 577 -59.12 -38.15 -37.54
CA GLY A 577 -58.54 -36.84 -37.18
C GLY A 577 -57.08 -36.62 -37.60
N ASP A 578 -56.40 -37.60 -38.21
CA ASP A 578 -54.94 -37.61 -38.44
C ASP A 578 -54.49 -36.79 -39.67
N THR A 579 -55.39 -36.06 -40.34
CA THR A 579 -55.08 -35.39 -41.63
C THR A 579 -54.24 -34.11 -41.51
N ASP A 580 -53.95 -33.60 -40.30
CA ASP A 580 -53.33 -32.27 -40.12
C ASP A 580 -51.98 -32.25 -39.36
N PHE A 581 -51.41 -33.43 -39.03
CA PHE A 581 -50.19 -33.51 -38.21
C PHE A 581 -48.98 -32.81 -38.84
N ALA A 582 -48.77 -32.98 -40.15
CA ALA A 582 -47.59 -32.44 -40.84
C ALA A 582 -47.62 -30.90 -40.93
N SER A 583 -48.79 -30.31 -41.21
CA SER A 583 -48.95 -28.86 -41.29
C SER A 583 -48.79 -28.21 -39.93
N MET A 584 -49.41 -28.80 -38.89
CA MET A 584 -49.28 -28.33 -37.51
C MET A 584 -47.85 -28.43 -36.99
N ARG A 585 -47.13 -29.51 -37.33
CA ARG A 585 -45.71 -29.66 -37.00
C ARG A 585 -44.85 -28.55 -37.61
N GLU A 586 -45.01 -28.31 -38.91
CA GLU A 586 -44.25 -27.28 -39.62
C GLU A 586 -44.60 -25.86 -39.12
N GLY A 587 -45.87 -25.62 -38.75
CA GLY A 587 -46.30 -24.38 -38.12
C GLY A 587 -45.66 -24.15 -36.75
N TYR A 588 -45.68 -25.18 -35.89
CA TYR A 588 -45.05 -25.15 -34.57
C TYR A 588 -43.53 -24.94 -34.67
N GLU A 589 -42.82 -25.75 -35.48
CA GLU A 589 -41.36 -25.67 -35.62
C GLU A 589 -40.91 -24.28 -36.15
N ARG A 590 -41.67 -23.68 -37.08
CA ARG A 590 -41.40 -22.31 -37.56
C ARG A 590 -41.68 -21.25 -36.50
N ALA A 591 -42.77 -21.36 -35.74
CA ALA A 591 -43.08 -20.42 -34.67
C ALA A 591 -42.05 -20.50 -33.53
N GLU A 592 -41.62 -21.72 -33.17
CA GLU A 592 -40.59 -21.99 -32.17
C GLU A 592 -39.24 -21.41 -32.59
N ALA A 593 -38.81 -21.64 -33.84
CA ALA A 593 -37.59 -21.06 -34.38
C ALA A 593 -37.64 -19.51 -34.41
N THR A 594 -38.78 -18.95 -34.81
CA THR A 594 -39.00 -17.49 -34.87
C THR A 594 -38.96 -16.86 -33.47
N ALA A 595 -39.63 -17.46 -32.49
CA ALA A 595 -39.63 -17.01 -31.10
C ALA A 595 -38.22 -17.05 -30.50
N ARG A 596 -37.48 -18.15 -30.75
CA ARG A 596 -36.10 -18.30 -30.27
C ARG A 596 -35.15 -17.28 -30.91
N GLN A 597 -35.29 -17.01 -32.20
CA GLN A 597 -34.49 -16.00 -32.89
C GLN A 597 -34.80 -14.59 -32.34
N ALA A 598 -36.08 -14.24 -32.21
CA ALA A 598 -36.50 -12.94 -31.68
C ALA A 598 -36.05 -12.74 -30.22
N GLU A 599 -35.99 -13.81 -29.41
CA GLU A 599 -35.43 -13.77 -28.06
C GLU A 599 -33.92 -13.45 -28.06
N LEU A 600 -33.14 -14.10 -28.93
CA LEU A 600 -31.71 -13.82 -29.08
C LEU A 600 -31.47 -12.38 -29.57
N ASP A 601 -32.26 -11.91 -30.52
CA ASP A 601 -32.15 -10.55 -31.06
C ASP A 601 -32.50 -9.49 -30.00
N ALA A 602 -33.54 -9.72 -29.20
CA ALA A 602 -33.90 -8.84 -28.08
C ALA A 602 -32.81 -8.80 -27.00
N LEU A 603 -32.24 -9.96 -26.63
CA LEU A 603 -31.12 -10.04 -25.69
C LEU A 603 -29.88 -9.30 -26.21
N SER A 604 -29.54 -9.48 -27.48
CA SER A 604 -28.41 -8.81 -28.14
C SER A 604 -28.60 -7.29 -28.16
N ALA A 605 -29.76 -6.82 -28.63
CA ALA A 605 -30.07 -5.39 -28.72
C ALA A 605 -30.11 -4.72 -27.34
N ARG A 606 -30.62 -5.41 -26.31
CA ARG A 606 -30.56 -4.94 -24.93
C ARG A 606 -29.12 -4.81 -24.43
N GLY A 607 -28.27 -5.80 -24.70
CA GLY A 607 -26.85 -5.75 -24.36
C GLY A 607 -26.08 -4.63 -25.09
N GLU A 608 -26.47 -4.29 -26.32
CA GLU A 608 -25.96 -3.09 -27.01
C GLU A 608 -26.39 -1.79 -26.33
N SER A 609 -27.66 -1.67 -25.92
CA SER A 609 -28.17 -0.49 -25.20
C SER A 609 -27.47 -0.30 -23.86
N GLU A 610 -27.26 -1.37 -23.09
CA GLU A 610 -26.56 -1.32 -21.81
C GLU A 610 -25.08 -0.90 -21.98
N ARG A 611 -24.38 -1.42 -23.00
CA ARG A 611 -23.01 -1.00 -23.34
C ARG A 611 -22.94 0.47 -23.78
N ALA A 612 -23.89 0.92 -24.60
CA ALA A 612 -23.97 2.31 -25.02
C ALA A 612 -24.22 3.25 -23.83
N ARG A 613 -25.04 2.83 -22.86
CA ARG A 613 -25.28 3.58 -21.62
C ARG A 613 -24.01 3.70 -20.78
N ALA A 614 -23.31 2.59 -20.58
CA ALA A 614 -22.03 2.60 -19.85
C ALA A 614 -20.98 3.50 -20.53
N SER A 615 -20.95 3.54 -21.87
CA SER A 615 -20.09 4.45 -22.62
C SER A 615 -20.46 5.92 -22.39
N LEU A 616 -21.75 6.24 -22.32
CA LEU A 616 -22.23 7.60 -22.02
C LEU A 616 -21.85 8.02 -20.59
N ASP A 617 -22.08 7.14 -19.60
CA ASP A 617 -21.74 7.41 -18.20
C ASP A 617 -20.24 7.71 -18.04
N SER A 618 -19.38 6.95 -18.73
CA SER A 618 -17.93 7.18 -18.74
C SER A 618 -17.56 8.54 -19.36
N ALA A 619 -18.16 8.90 -20.50
CA ALA A 619 -17.93 10.18 -21.15
C ALA A 619 -18.40 11.37 -20.27
N GLU A 620 -19.54 11.21 -19.59
CA GLU A 620 -20.05 12.21 -18.64
C GLU A 620 -19.13 12.38 -17.42
N GLN A 621 -18.58 11.30 -16.89
CA GLN A 621 -17.59 11.36 -15.81
C GLN A 621 -16.35 12.16 -16.25
N GLY A 622 -15.86 11.91 -17.47
CA GLY A 622 -14.79 12.71 -18.08
C GLY A 622 -15.13 14.21 -18.16
N ARG A 623 -16.36 14.56 -18.56
CA ARG A 623 -16.83 15.95 -18.59
C ARG A 623 -16.85 16.60 -17.20
N ARG A 624 -17.30 15.87 -16.17
CA ARG A 624 -17.34 16.37 -14.79
C ARG A 624 -15.93 16.57 -14.22
N GLU A 625 -15.02 15.65 -14.49
CA GLU A 625 -13.62 15.75 -14.07
C GLU A 625 -12.92 16.96 -14.73
N LEU A 626 -13.14 17.18 -16.03
CA LEU A 626 -12.63 18.35 -16.72
C LEU A 626 -13.13 19.66 -16.09
N ALA A 627 -14.43 19.75 -15.81
CA ALA A 627 -15.03 20.94 -15.19
C ALA A 627 -14.42 21.25 -13.80
N ARG A 628 -14.20 20.22 -12.98
CA ARG A 628 -13.52 20.38 -11.67
C ARG A 628 -12.09 20.89 -11.82
N ARG A 629 -11.34 20.36 -12.79
CA ARG A 629 -9.96 20.81 -13.07
C ARG A 629 -9.92 22.25 -13.58
N GLN A 630 -10.89 22.65 -14.40
CA GLN A 630 -11.04 24.04 -14.86
C GLN A 630 -11.30 24.99 -13.69
N GLU A 631 -12.22 24.65 -12.79
CA GLU A 631 -12.52 25.45 -11.60
C GLU A 631 -11.30 25.59 -10.67
N ALA A 632 -10.57 24.49 -10.44
CA ALA A 632 -9.32 24.51 -9.67
C ALA A 632 -8.25 25.41 -10.32
N LEU A 633 -8.10 25.31 -11.65
CA LEU A 633 -7.17 26.13 -12.42
C LEU A 633 -7.51 27.63 -12.28
N GLU A 634 -8.78 28.00 -12.40
CA GLU A 634 -9.23 29.39 -12.21
C GLU A 634 -8.95 29.90 -10.79
N GLY A 635 -9.08 29.03 -9.78
CA GLY A 635 -8.71 29.34 -8.39
C GLY A 635 -7.22 29.66 -8.24
N LEU A 636 -6.36 28.78 -8.74
CA LEU A 636 -4.90 28.98 -8.68
C LEU A 636 -4.43 30.19 -9.49
N GLU A 637 -5.06 30.45 -10.64
CA GLU A 637 -4.76 31.64 -11.44
C GLU A 637 -5.15 32.94 -10.72
N ARG A 638 -6.26 32.95 -9.98
CA ARG A 638 -6.63 34.08 -9.12
C ARG A 638 -5.60 34.29 -8.02
N ASP A 639 -5.21 33.23 -7.32
CA ASP A 639 -4.21 33.31 -6.26
C ASP A 639 -2.86 33.82 -6.79
N ARG A 640 -2.44 33.35 -7.98
CA ARG A 640 -1.21 33.83 -8.60
C ARG A 640 -1.25 35.34 -8.87
N ARG A 641 -2.37 35.87 -9.38
CA ARG A 641 -2.53 37.32 -9.64
C ARG A 641 -2.38 38.14 -8.36
N LEU A 642 -2.96 37.68 -7.25
CA LEU A 642 -2.80 38.36 -5.96
C LEU A 642 -1.34 38.40 -5.50
N HIS A 643 -0.58 37.32 -5.70
CA HIS A 643 0.85 37.29 -5.37
C HIS A 643 1.68 38.20 -6.29
N ASP A 644 1.29 38.34 -7.56
CA ASP A 644 1.92 39.30 -8.48
C ASP A 644 1.68 40.76 -8.03
N GLU A 645 0.50 41.07 -7.51
CA GLU A 645 0.18 42.39 -6.93
C GLU A 645 0.97 42.65 -5.63
N LEU A 646 1.06 41.66 -4.74
CA LEU A 646 1.83 41.78 -3.50
C LEU A 646 3.33 42.00 -3.76
N ASP A 647 3.93 41.31 -4.73
CA ASP A 647 5.35 41.49 -5.11
C ASP A 647 5.63 42.93 -5.60
N ARG A 648 4.69 43.53 -6.33
CA ARG A 648 4.77 44.95 -6.73
C ARG A 648 4.65 45.88 -5.53
N ALA A 649 3.62 45.69 -4.70
CA ALA A 649 3.40 46.52 -3.52
C ALA A 649 4.61 46.55 -2.57
N PHE A 650 5.29 45.42 -2.37
CA PHE A 650 6.52 45.39 -1.57
C PHE A 650 7.68 46.16 -2.19
N THR A 651 7.78 46.16 -3.53
CA THR A 651 8.80 46.94 -4.25
C THR A 651 8.55 48.43 -4.07
N ASP A 652 7.29 48.86 -4.15
CA ASP A 652 6.88 50.25 -4.01
C ASP A 652 7.19 50.76 -2.58
N ILE A 653 6.75 50.03 -1.55
CA ILE A 653 7.00 50.38 -0.13
C ILE A 653 8.49 50.55 0.16
N ARG A 654 9.35 49.63 -0.34
CA ARG A 654 10.79 49.72 -0.12
C ARG A 654 11.40 50.96 -0.77
N THR A 655 10.90 51.32 -1.95
CA THR A 655 11.36 52.50 -2.69
C THR A 655 10.98 53.77 -1.93
N ASP A 656 9.75 53.86 -1.43
CA ASP A 656 9.27 54.99 -0.65
C ASP A 656 10.05 55.17 0.66
N LEU A 657 10.33 54.08 1.37
CA LEU A 657 11.16 54.12 2.60
C LEU A 657 12.55 54.67 2.33
N ASN A 658 13.23 54.22 1.26
CA ASN A 658 14.55 54.74 0.92
C ASN A 658 14.53 56.25 0.62
N VAL A 659 13.48 56.74 -0.04
CA VAL A 659 13.31 58.18 -0.33
C VAL A 659 13.09 58.98 0.95
N GLN A 660 12.36 58.44 1.92
CA GLN A 660 12.07 59.13 3.19
C GLN A 660 13.27 59.17 4.16
N LEU A 661 14.06 58.09 4.23
CA LEU A 661 15.09 57.92 5.28
C LEU A 661 16.38 58.69 5.02
N ARG A 662 16.72 58.89 3.74
CA ARG A 662 17.97 59.54 3.34
C ARG A 662 18.04 61.02 3.78
N PRO A 663 17.00 61.86 3.61
CA PRO A 663 16.98 63.22 4.13
C PRO A 663 17.08 63.29 5.66
N GLU A 664 16.33 62.43 6.36
CA GLU A 664 16.32 62.39 7.83
C GLU A 664 17.71 62.10 8.40
N LEU A 665 18.45 61.16 7.80
CA LEU A 665 19.83 60.86 8.18
C LEU A 665 20.79 62.03 7.88
N ALA A 666 20.57 62.74 6.76
CA ALA A 666 21.38 63.89 6.34
C ALA A 666 21.24 65.05 7.32
N ASP A 667 20.02 65.31 7.78
CA ASP A 667 19.72 66.39 8.72
C ASP A 667 20.40 66.15 10.08
N ILE A 668 20.31 64.93 10.62
CA ILE A 668 20.97 64.58 11.90
C ILE A 668 22.49 64.68 11.76
N ALA A 669 23.07 64.14 10.68
CA ALA A 669 24.50 64.20 10.42
C ALA A 669 24.99 65.65 10.26
N SER A 670 24.24 66.48 9.54
CA SER A 670 24.56 67.90 9.35
C SER A 670 24.61 68.66 10.68
N GLY A 671 23.69 68.37 11.60
CA GLY A 671 23.69 68.97 12.95
C GLY A 671 24.98 68.69 13.72
N PHE A 672 25.39 67.42 13.81
CA PHE A 672 26.64 67.04 14.49
C PHE A 672 27.89 67.61 13.82
N LEU A 673 27.91 67.70 12.48
CA LEU A 673 29.04 68.28 11.76
C LEU A 673 29.21 69.78 12.05
N ALA A 674 28.09 70.51 12.10
CA ALA A 674 28.10 71.94 12.40
C ALA A 674 28.62 72.22 13.81
N GLU A 675 28.21 71.42 14.79
CA GLU A 675 28.67 71.53 16.18
C GLU A 675 30.18 71.23 16.30
N LEU A 676 30.69 70.20 15.63
CA LEU A 676 32.11 69.83 15.72
C LEU A 676 33.06 70.81 15.04
N THR A 677 32.56 71.59 14.08
CA THR A 677 33.39 72.44 13.22
C THR A 677 33.23 73.93 13.51
N ASP A 678 32.60 74.29 14.64
CA ASP A 678 32.22 75.66 14.99
C ASP A 678 31.48 76.37 13.84
N GLY A 679 30.64 75.61 13.12
CA GLY A 679 29.86 76.11 11.99
C GLY A 679 30.62 76.29 10.68
N ARG A 680 31.87 75.80 10.56
CA ARG A 680 32.64 75.81 9.30
C ARG A 680 32.01 74.93 8.22
N TYR A 681 31.49 73.77 8.59
CA TYR A 681 30.73 72.89 7.69
C TYR A 681 29.29 72.82 8.19
N LYS A 682 28.34 73.29 7.39
CA LYS A 682 26.94 73.45 7.83
C LYS A 682 26.03 72.31 7.38
N SER A 683 26.39 71.62 6.30
CA SER A 683 25.54 70.57 5.74
C SER A 683 26.34 69.42 5.13
N LEU A 684 25.76 68.25 5.30
CA LEU A 684 26.23 66.98 4.80
C LEU A 684 25.07 66.35 4.04
N GLU A 685 25.28 66.07 2.76
CA GLU A 685 24.30 65.39 1.92
C GLU A 685 24.73 63.95 1.64
N PHE A 686 23.76 63.11 1.32
CA PHE A 686 24.02 61.81 0.70
C PHE A 686 23.68 61.87 -0.77
N ASP A 687 24.41 61.17 -1.65
CA ASP A 687 23.96 60.88 -3.01
C ASP A 687 22.99 59.67 -3.08
N GLU A 688 22.50 59.32 -4.27
CA GLU A 688 21.57 58.19 -4.48
C GLU A 688 22.15 56.84 -4.04
N ASP A 689 23.47 56.75 -3.95
CA ASP A 689 24.20 55.58 -3.53
C ASP A 689 24.65 55.67 -2.05
N TYR A 690 24.14 56.63 -1.27
CA TYR A 690 24.51 56.89 0.13
C TYR A 690 25.98 57.28 0.35
N ARG A 691 26.63 57.95 -0.62
CA ARG A 691 27.95 58.56 -0.41
C ARG A 691 27.82 59.93 0.23
N LEU A 692 28.71 60.21 1.18
CA LEU A 692 28.80 61.50 1.87
C LEU A 692 29.31 62.59 0.93
N LEU A 693 28.60 63.72 0.92
CA LEU A 693 28.96 64.94 0.21
C LEU A 693 29.01 66.08 1.23
N VAL A 694 30.21 66.62 1.48
CA VAL A 694 30.38 67.76 2.39
C VAL A 694 30.19 69.07 1.63
N LEU A 695 29.37 69.95 2.19
CA LEU A 695 29.11 71.28 1.64
C LEU A 695 29.81 72.35 2.49
N GLU A 696 30.61 73.19 1.83
CA GLU A 696 31.23 74.39 2.41
C GLU A 696 30.59 75.59 1.70
N ASP A 697 29.89 76.47 2.44
CA ASP A 697 29.09 77.58 1.89
C ASP A 697 28.12 77.16 0.76
N GLU A 698 27.40 76.05 0.95
CA GLU A 698 26.47 75.43 -0.02
C GLU A 698 27.12 74.91 -1.32
N VAL A 699 28.46 74.84 -1.38
CA VAL A 699 29.20 74.28 -2.52
C VAL A 699 29.84 72.96 -2.14
N ARG A 700 29.71 71.96 -3.02
CA ARG A 700 30.32 70.63 -2.85
C ARG A 700 31.84 70.74 -2.83
N LYS A 701 32.44 70.30 -1.74
CA LYS A 701 33.90 70.23 -1.61
C LYS A 701 34.44 69.02 -2.39
N PRO A 702 35.29 69.20 -3.41
CA PRO A 702 35.73 68.10 -4.27
C PRO A 702 36.80 67.20 -3.64
N VAL A 703 37.54 67.70 -2.63
CA VAL A 703 38.56 66.94 -1.89
C VAL A 703 38.40 67.23 -0.40
N ILE A 704 38.18 66.16 0.36
CA ILE A 704 38.09 66.19 1.83
C ILE A 704 39.47 65.76 2.35
N SER A 705 40.00 66.44 3.37
CA SER A 705 41.27 66.02 4.00
C SER A 705 41.06 64.78 4.86
N GLY A 706 42.08 63.96 5.10
CA GLY A 706 41.93 62.74 5.91
C GLY A 706 41.34 62.99 7.32
N GLY A 707 41.70 64.10 7.96
CA GLY A 707 41.12 64.48 9.27
C GLY A 707 39.69 65.05 9.19
N GLU A 708 39.20 65.45 8.02
CA GLU A 708 37.79 65.80 7.79
C GLU A 708 36.96 64.58 7.38
N GLU A 709 37.56 63.62 6.68
CA GLU A 709 36.95 62.34 6.36
C GLU A 709 36.67 61.54 7.64
N ASP A 710 37.65 61.46 8.54
CA ASP A 710 37.48 60.86 9.87
C ASP A 710 36.35 61.53 10.67
N LEU A 711 36.23 62.85 10.56
CA LEU A 711 35.17 63.62 11.22
C LEU A 711 33.78 63.33 10.63
N CYS A 712 33.66 63.27 9.31
CA CYS A 712 32.40 62.96 8.64
C CYS A 712 31.96 61.53 8.92
N ASN A 713 32.89 60.59 8.99
CA ASN A 713 32.62 59.20 9.36
C ASN A 713 32.16 59.09 10.82
N LEU A 714 32.77 59.84 11.74
CA LEU A 714 32.32 59.94 13.13
C LEU A 714 30.89 60.49 13.23
N VAL A 715 30.63 61.62 12.55
CA VAL A 715 29.31 62.27 12.48
C VAL A 715 28.24 61.34 11.93
N LEU A 716 28.53 60.65 10.81
CA LEU A 716 27.62 59.70 10.21
C LEU A 716 27.24 58.59 11.21
N ARG A 717 28.24 58.08 11.94
CA ARG A 717 28.02 57.05 12.95
C ARG A 717 27.15 57.53 14.11
N LEU A 718 27.38 58.75 14.58
CA LEU A 718 26.55 59.37 15.60
C LEU A 718 25.10 59.56 15.10
N ALA A 719 24.94 59.98 13.85
CA ALA A 719 23.62 60.16 13.23
C ALA A 719 22.85 58.85 13.07
N ILE A 720 23.52 57.79 12.59
CA ILE A 720 22.94 56.45 12.51
C ILE A 720 22.55 55.95 13.91
N SER A 721 23.45 56.07 14.88
CA SER A 721 23.21 55.62 16.26
C SER A 721 22.02 56.34 16.89
N GLN A 722 21.89 57.65 16.64
CA GLN A 722 20.73 58.43 17.08
C GLN A 722 19.44 58.00 16.38
N MET A 723 19.46 57.86 15.05
CA MET A 723 18.28 57.49 14.27
C MET A 723 17.71 56.11 14.68
N ILE A 724 18.58 55.16 15.05
CA ILE A 724 18.16 53.86 15.60
C ILE A 724 17.55 54.04 16.99
N ALA A 725 18.16 54.86 17.85
CA ALA A 725 17.66 55.12 19.21
C ALA A 725 16.24 55.74 19.17
N ASP A 726 16.04 56.76 18.33
CA ASP A 726 14.76 57.47 18.20
C ASP A 726 13.63 56.55 17.70
N ARG A 727 13.94 55.59 16.82
CA ARG A 727 12.95 54.68 16.22
C ARG A 727 12.64 53.44 17.05
N THR A 728 13.63 52.91 17.76
CA THR A 728 13.43 51.74 18.63
C THR A 728 12.80 52.09 19.97
N GLY A 729 12.75 53.38 20.33
CA GLY A 729 12.24 53.86 21.61
C GLY A 729 13.08 53.38 22.80
N GLN A 730 14.27 52.82 22.54
CA GLN A 730 15.22 52.37 23.55
C GLN A 730 16.41 53.33 23.55
N ALA A 731 16.73 53.90 24.71
CA ALA A 731 17.94 54.67 24.88
C ALA A 731 19.16 53.75 24.70
N PHE A 732 19.98 54.00 23.69
CA PHE A 732 21.32 53.42 23.65
C PHE A 732 22.13 54.10 24.75
N SER A 733 22.34 53.41 25.87
CA SER A 733 23.00 53.98 27.04
C SER A 733 24.54 53.85 27.03
N LEU A 734 25.15 53.34 25.96
CA LEU A 734 26.61 53.15 25.85
C LEU A 734 27.14 53.53 24.46
N LEU A 735 28.21 54.31 24.43
CA LEU A 735 29.01 54.61 23.23
C LEU A 735 30.50 54.42 23.54
N ILE A 736 31.25 53.73 22.69
CA ILE A 736 32.69 53.50 22.86
C ILE A 736 33.47 54.01 21.64
N LEU A 737 34.48 54.84 21.89
CA LEU A 737 35.30 55.49 20.88
C LEU A 737 36.78 55.13 21.10
N ASP A 738 37.42 54.51 20.12
CA ASP A 738 38.82 54.03 20.18
C ASP A 738 39.72 54.83 19.23
N GLU A 739 40.62 55.64 19.80
CA GLU A 739 41.61 56.46 19.10
C GLU A 739 41.03 57.44 18.07
N VAL A 740 39.81 57.94 18.30
CA VAL A 740 39.10 58.88 17.41
C VAL A 740 39.71 60.29 17.33
N PHE A 741 40.74 60.57 18.14
CA PHE A 741 41.38 61.89 18.24
C PHE A 741 42.71 61.99 17.48
N GLY A 742 43.23 60.88 16.94
CA GLY A 742 44.61 60.79 16.43
C GLY A 742 44.94 61.70 15.23
N SER A 743 43.95 61.98 14.37
CA SER A 743 44.08 62.81 13.17
C SER A 743 43.56 64.24 13.35
N LEU A 744 43.10 64.60 14.56
CA LEU A 744 42.47 65.89 14.85
C LEU A 744 43.47 66.91 15.41
N ASP A 745 43.27 68.19 15.05
CA ASP A 745 43.98 69.31 15.67
C ASP A 745 43.44 69.61 17.09
N GLU A 746 44.15 70.44 17.85
CA GLU A 746 43.84 70.71 19.27
C GLU A 746 42.44 71.32 19.48
N ASN A 747 42.02 72.22 18.58
CA ASN A 747 40.69 72.83 18.62
C ASN A 747 39.60 71.77 18.36
N ARG A 748 39.72 70.96 17.29
CA ARG A 748 38.74 69.91 16.97
C ARG A 748 38.66 68.85 18.07
N ARG A 749 39.78 68.49 18.72
CA ARG A 749 39.73 67.55 19.86
C ARG A 749 38.90 68.11 21.01
N THR A 750 39.06 69.40 21.31
CA THR A 750 38.27 70.08 22.34
C THR A 750 36.78 70.06 21.97
N ASN A 751 36.44 70.42 20.74
CA ASN A 751 35.06 70.42 20.24
C ASN A 751 34.44 69.01 20.26
N VAL A 752 35.20 67.96 19.92
CA VAL A 752 34.74 66.57 20.02
C VAL A 752 34.47 66.20 21.48
N VAL A 753 35.35 66.54 22.41
CA VAL A 753 35.12 66.27 23.84
C VAL A 753 33.88 67.01 24.34
N GLU A 754 33.68 68.27 23.96
CA GLU A 754 32.47 69.03 24.30
C GLU A 754 31.21 68.41 23.70
N LEU A 755 31.23 67.99 22.43
CA LEU A 755 30.10 67.28 21.81
C LEU A 755 29.77 66.00 22.58
N LEU A 756 30.77 65.20 22.93
CA LEU A 756 30.57 63.94 23.66
C LEU A 756 29.99 64.19 25.06
N ARG A 757 30.27 65.34 25.68
CA ARG A 757 29.63 65.76 26.93
C ARG A 757 28.18 66.16 26.73
N HIS A 758 27.85 66.89 25.66
CA HIS A 758 26.45 67.23 25.34
C HIS A 758 25.62 66.00 24.95
N LEU A 759 26.26 65.00 24.34
CA LEU A 759 25.64 63.71 24.05
C LEU A 759 25.31 62.90 25.31
N HIS A 760 25.77 63.30 26.51
CA HIS A 760 25.42 62.64 27.77
C HIS A 760 23.92 62.65 28.08
N ASP A 761 23.18 63.68 27.63
CA ASP A 761 21.72 63.73 27.77
C ASP A 761 21.01 62.60 27.01
N ARG A 762 21.70 61.98 26.04
CA ARG A 762 21.18 60.93 25.16
C ARG A 762 21.86 59.57 25.37
N PHE A 763 23.13 59.55 25.77
CA PHE A 763 23.92 58.37 26.10
C PHE A 763 24.39 58.44 27.56
N GLU A 764 23.87 57.54 28.41
CA GLU A 764 24.21 57.53 29.85
C GLU A 764 25.70 57.27 30.13
N GLN A 765 26.39 56.57 29.23
CA GLN A 765 27.80 56.20 29.38
C GLN A 765 28.55 56.34 28.04
N VAL A 766 29.63 57.13 28.03
CA VAL A 766 30.52 57.30 26.88
C VAL A 766 31.94 56.92 27.30
N ILE A 767 32.57 55.99 26.59
CA ILE A 767 33.93 55.53 26.88
C ILE A 767 34.84 55.94 25.73
N VAL A 768 35.87 56.72 26.04
CA VAL A 768 36.88 57.19 25.10
C VAL A 768 38.21 56.51 25.41
N ILE A 769 38.84 55.93 24.40
CA ILE A 769 40.20 55.39 24.49
C ILE A 769 41.14 56.25 23.65
N THR A 770 42.23 56.71 24.25
CA THR A 770 43.20 57.51 23.52
C THR A 770 44.60 57.46 24.13
N HIS A 771 45.62 57.77 23.33
CA HIS A 771 46.98 58.04 23.81
C HIS A 771 47.26 59.54 24.05
N ILE A 772 46.27 60.40 23.80
CA ILE A 772 46.41 61.85 23.90
C ILE A 772 46.10 62.29 25.33
N GLU A 773 47.12 62.71 26.09
CA GLU A 773 46.93 63.16 27.48
C GLU A 773 46.13 64.50 27.55
N GLN A 774 46.14 65.29 26.47
CA GLN A 774 45.51 66.63 26.42
C GLN A 774 43.99 66.61 26.59
N VAL A 775 43.31 65.48 26.31
CA VAL A 775 41.85 65.39 26.49
C VAL A 775 41.45 65.07 27.94
N ARG A 776 42.41 64.78 28.81
CA ARG A 776 42.20 64.32 30.20
C ARG A 776 41.29 65.25 31.00
N ASP A 777 41.49 66.56 30.89
CA ASP A 777 40.78 67.56 31.70
C ASP A 777 39.28 67.65 31.36
N GLY A 778 38.87 67.16 30.20
CA GLY A 778 37.48 67.15 29.76
C GLY A 778 36.69 65.88 30.11
N LEU A 779 37.32 64.88 30.75
CA LEU A 779 36.74 63.56 31.05
C LEU A 779 36.25 63.52 32.51
N ASP A 780 35.13 62.83 32.76
CA ASP A 780 34.53 62.70 34.11
C ASP A 780 35.22 61.62 34.96
N GLN A 781 35.81 60.62 34.32
CA GLN A 781 36.61 59.57 34.97
C GLN A 781 37.81 59.22 34.09
N VAL A 782 38.99 59.03 34.68
CA VAL A 782 40.20 58.67 33.92
C VAL A 782 40.80 57.36 34.44
N VAL A 783 40.90 56.38 33.55
CA VAL A 783 41.60 55.10 33.74
C VAL A 783 42.92 55.16 33.00
N GLN A 784 44.01 55.41 33.73
CA GLN A 784 45.34 55.48 33.17
C GLN A 784 45.94 54.08 33.04
N VAL A 785 46.38 53.71 31.84
CA VAL A 785 46.94 52.40 31.49
C VAL A 785 48.41 52.54 31.08
N GLN A 786 49.31 52.02 31.90
CA GLN A 786 50.75 52.04 31.66
C GLN A 786 51.31 50.62 31.55
N PHE A 787 52.35 50.43 30.75
CA PHE A 787 53.05 49.16 30.65
C PHE A 787 54.27 49.15 31.56
N ASP A 788 54.30 48.25 32.54
CA ASP A 788 55.46 48.00 33.39
C ASP A 788 56.42 47.06 32.65
N GLU A 789 57.53 47.60 32.12
CA GLU A 789 58.54 46.84 31.38
C GLU A 789 59.22 45.76 32.24
N ALA A 790 59.43 46.02 33.53
CA ALA A 790 60.13 45.11 34.43
C ALA A 790 59.29 43.86 34.73
N ARG A 791 57.97 44.06 34.92
CA ARG A 791 57.03 42.97 35.17
C ARG A 791 56.37 42.42 33.90
N ARG A 792 56.53 43.10 32.76
CA ARG A 792 55.83 42.82 31.50
C ARG A 792 54.32 42.70 31.71
N VAL A 793 53.73 43.68 32.38
CA VAL A 793 52.28 43.75 32.65
C VAL A 793 51.75 45.15 32.44
N SER A 794 50.51 45.26 31.99
CA SER A 794 49.75 46.50 32.02
C SER A 794 49.25 46.75 33.44
N VAL A 795 49.50 47.95 33.95
CA VAL A 795 49.03 48.45 35.25
C VAL A 795 48.00 49.55 34.99
N THR A 796 46.85 49.43 35.64
CA THR A 796 45.78 50.42 35.55
C THR A 796 45.68 51.19 36.86
N THR A 797 45.63 52.52 36.76
CA THR A 797 45.32 53.40 37.90
C THR A 797 44.09 54.22 37.56
N ALA A 798 43.09 54.23 38.44
CA ALA A 798 41.90 55.03 38.27
C ALA A 798 42.04 56.32 39.10
N ALA A 799 41.88 57.46 38.44
CA ALA A 799 41.70 58.75 39.09
C ALA A 799 40.27 59.21 38.82
N ARG A 800 39.58 59.68 39.87
CA ARG A 800 38.33 60.43 39.74
C ARG A 800 38.64 61.89 39.59
#